data_AF-A0A640WAA9-F1
#
_entry.id   AF-A0A640WAA9-F1
#
_cell.length_a   1.000
_cell.length_b   1.000
_cell.length_c   1.000
_cell.angle_alpha   90.00
_cell.angle_beta   90.00
_cell.angle_gamma   90.00
#
_symmetry.space_group_name_H-M   'P 1'
#
loop_
_entity.id
_entity.type
_entity.pdbx_description
1 polymer ?
#
loop_
_entity_poly.entity_id
_entity_poly.type
_entity_poly.pdbx_seq_one_letter_code
_entity_poly.pdbx_strand_id
1 'polypeptide(L)'
;MWPEWQLSEQPLIAQLEAMGWTYIKGSLDDPTATGRESFAEVVQREVLRERIGAINTRALSDGSRTEWLDDERISTAVSALTRISAPGLIEANRMATELLTEGIVVDGLADWDGGRSRSIRYIDWDTPANNQFTVVNQYKVKCPPGHDTAKQHIVPDLVLLVNGIPLVVIECKSPNLAEPMAEAIDQLRRYSDQRFASGEAGDHEGAPALFNTNQLLVATCFDDCRVGTIGAGASHYLPWKTVASAENPRQRELDVAKALAVTALSPQQRTVAGMLAPVTLLDIVRHFTLFMSSGGQTLKRVCRYQQYRGVVKAVDRLKHGKTRIEDGEHDRRGGIIWHTQGSGKSLTMMFLVRRMRTDPALRRFKIVIVTDRTDLQKQLAATAALSGDLVHVANNAATLKKILRQEGPGLVFAMIQKYRDAEGKANASDFEQLNTSQDILVMVDEAHRTQAGDLHANLQAGLPNCARIGFTGTPIIMGEKKRTHDIFGEFIDKYTIRESEADGATVPVLYEGRTAQGAVKDGSSLDELFEDFFAERSDDELEAIKRKYATKGNVLEATKLIEEKARDMLRHYVTHILPNGFKAQVVGYSRLAAVRYKVAFEKARDELLEAADRLSPEIKALDDEALARKSPKLQALVQTWRYRELLAKLEFATIVSGSNNDGSEWQEHTDRARQDEAIARFKKPLLPKEGQTANTDPLAFLIVKSMLLTGFDAPIEGVMYLDRSIREAELLQTIARVNRTGFGKSVGIVVDYFGVANHLKAALEAYSDEDVDGALRSLKDEIPALRDRHLRAVDVLRSRGIENLNDIETCVQALDSERVRQEFGVKVKAFMQSLDTVLPRPEALPFTKDAKALAMIYAQARRRYRDSTVLGKDVGAKVRRLIDEHVISLGVDPKIAPVALTDAQFGQQLHQVREQAAHYGVDNAEDGEKAKKAVASEMEHAIRSHVTEKLDEDPVYYAKLSERLKDILEGLAGQWDAMIAALQTIIDEVNSGSTRHEEGLPDVPESYLPFYRMLREAKCGGAQPDLATQSDLIQLTEHLVAHISHEVKTPSFWEPHRRPMQEALEQALFELILDRDLLAFDQIEPLVDKLRDLAKANSYKLEQS
;
A
#
# COMPACT_ATOMS: atom_id res chain seq x y z
N MET A 1 -31.19 -0.81 -7.95
CA MET A 1 -30.15 0.07 -8.54
C MET A 1 -28.94 0.00 -7.64
N TRP A 2 -27.73 -0.17 -8.18
CA TRP A 2 -26.55 -0.63 -7.43
C TRP A 2 -25.94 0.51 -6.58
N PRO A 3 -25.72 0.33 -5.26
CA PRO A 3 -25.20 1.38 -4.37
C PRO A 3 -23.85 1.97 -4.78
N GLU A 4 -22.99 1.20 -5.44
CA GLU A 4 -21.68 1.66 -5.94
C GLU A 4 -21.79 2.78 -6.97
N TRP A 5 -22.65 2.60 -7.98
CA TRP A 5 -22.93 3.60 -9.01
C TRP A 5 -23.41 4.92 -8.39
N GLN A 6 -24.41 4.85 -7.51
CA GLN A 6 -25.05 6.04 -6.94
C GLN A 6 -24.17 6.79 -5.95
N LEU A 7 -23.39 6.07 -5.14
CA LEU A 7 -22.67 6.65 -4.01
C LEU A 7 -21.23 7.02 -4.33
N SER A 8 -20.59 6.38 -5.34
CA SER A 8 -19.19 6.64 -5.68
C SER A 8 -19.00 7.06 -7.14
N GLU A 9 -19.44 6.25 -8.11
CA GLU A 9 -19.13 6.48 -9.54
C GLU A 9 -19.83 7.73 -10.11
N GLN A 10 -21.14 7.85 -9.93
CA GLN A 10 -21.93 8.97 -10.45
C GLN A 10 -21.50 10.33 -9.86
N PRO A 11 -21.27 10.49 -8.53
CA PRO A 11 -20.73 11.72 -7.98
C PRO A 11 -19.35 12.09 -8.53
N LEU A 12 -18.51 11.09 -8.83
CA LEU A 12 -17.18 11.29 -9.42
C LEU A 12 -17.31 11.86 -10.84
N ILE A 13 -18.13 11.22 -11.69
CA ILE A 13 -18.39 11.68 -13.07
C ILE A 13 -18.94 13.10 -13.06
N ALA A 14 -19.97 13.38 -12.24
CA ALA A 14 -20.60 14.70 -12.19
C ALA A 14 -19.60 15.81 -11.83
N GLN A 15 -18.66 15.54 -10.91
CA GLN A 15 -17.61 16.48 -10.57
C GLN A 15 -16.58 16.65 -11.70
N LEU A 16 -16.21 15.57 -12.40
CA LEU A 16 -15.33 15.65 -13.56
C LEU A 16 -15.96 16.49 -14.68
N GLU A 17 -17.23 16.27 -15.00
CA GLU A 17 -17.96 17.07 -16.00
C GLU A 17 -17.99 18.56 -15.65
N ALA A 18 -18.24 18.88 -14.38
CA ALA A 18 -18.19 20.26 -13.88
C ALA A 18 -16.80 20.92 -14.01
N MET A 19 -15.73 20.13 -14.15
CA MET A 19 -14.36 20.60 -14.37
C MET A 19 -13.92 20.56 -15.85
N GLY A 20 -14.84 20.28 -16.78
CA GLY A 20 -14.57 20.31 -18.22
C GLY A 20 -14.19 18.96 -18.85
N TRP A 21 -14.40 17.84 -18.14
CA TRP A 21 -14.33 16.52 -18.77
C TRP A 21 -15.59 16.23 -19.57
N THR A 22 -15.45 15.56 -20.71
CA THR A 22 -16.59 15.03 -21.48
C THR A 22 -16.91 13.62 -21.01
N TYR A 23 -18.12 13.39 -20.51
CA TYR A 23 -18.56 12.04 -20.14
C TYR A 23 -19.07 11.27 -21.36
N ILE A 24 -18.60 10.04 -21.51
CA ILE A 24 -19.12 9.07 -22.48
C ILE A 24 -19.57 7.83 -21.71
N LYS A 25 -20.82 7.42 -21.93
CA LYS A 25 -21.34 6.18 -21.37
C LYS A 25 -20.77 4.98 -22.14
N GLY A 26 -20.04 4.10 -21.46
CA GLY A 26 -19.55 2.88 -22.10
C GLY A 26 -20.65 1.86 -22.38
N SER A 27 -20.32 0.88 -23.23
CA SER A 27 -21.17 -0.25 -23.54
C SER A 27 -20.38 -1.54 -23.39
N LEU A 28 -21.03 -2.55 -22.81
CA LEU A 28 -20.44 -3.89 -22.68
C LEU A 28 -20.58 -4.71 -23.96
N ASP A 29 -21.41 -4.27 -24.89
CA ASP A 29 -21.75 -5.02 -26.11
C ASP A 29 -21.24 -4.33 -27.37
N ASP A 30 -21.10 -3.00 -27.33
CA ASP A 30 -20.69 -2.18 -28.47
C ASP A 30 -19.42 -1.38 -28.15
N PRO A 31 -18.24 -1.75 -28.71
CA PRO A 31 -17.01 -0.99 -28.49
C PRO A 31 -17.06 0.43 -29.11
N THR A 32 -17.88 0.63 -30.15
CA THR A 32 -17.95 1.90 -30.89
C THR A 32 -18.57 3.03 -30.07
N ALA A 33 -19.41 2.68 -29.08
CA ALA A 33 -19.92 3.61 -28.07
C ALA A 33 -18.81 4.36 -27.32
N THR A 34 -17.60 3.79 -27.25
CA THR A 34 -16.43 4.41 -26.62
C THR A 34 -15.43 5.01 -27.62
N GLY A 35 -15.79 5.12 -28.90
CA GLY A 35 -14.90 5.61 -29.96
C GLY A 35 -13.79 4.64 -30.35
N ARG A 36 -14.00 3.33 -30.12
CA ARG A 36 -13.07 2.24 -30.45
C ARG A 36 -13.70 1.27 -31.44
N GLU A 37 -12.92 0.70 -32.35
CA GLU A 37 -13.42 -0.27 -33.33
C GLU A 37 -13.64 -1.66 -32.72
N SER A 38 -12.90 -2.00 -31.66
CA SER A 38 -13.03 -3.28 -30.97
C SER A 38 -12.66 -3.18 -29.49
N PHE A 39 -13.13 -4.14 -28.67
CA PHE A 39 -12.72 -4.23 -27.26
C PHE A 39 -11.23 -4.58 -27.07
N ALA A 40 -10.52 -5.00 -28.12
CA ALA A 40 -9.06 -5.19 -28.06
C ALA A 40 -8.29 -3.86 -28.09
N GLU A 41 -8.91 -2.79 -28.59
CA GLU A 41 -8.30 -1.46 -28.57
C GLU A 41 -8.42 -0.84 -27.17
N VAL A 42 -7.36 -0.17 -26.74
CA VAL A 42 -7.32 0.52 -25.44
C VAL A 42 -7.24 2.05 -25.59
N VAL A 43 -6.90 2.52 -26.79
CA VAL A 43 -6.79 3.93 -27.18
C VAL A 43 -7.93 4.25 -28.14
N GLN A 44 -8.52 5.44 -28.04
CA GLN A 44 -9.45 5.97 -29.04
C GLN A 44 -8.65 6.45 -30.25
N ARG A 45 -8.46 5.58 -31.24
CA ARG A 45 -7.50 5.80 -32.32
C ARG A 45 -7.83 7.03 -33.16
N GLU A 46 -9.08 7.21 -33.54
CA GLU A 46 -9.51 8.33 -34.37
C GLU A 46 -9.36 9.67 -33.64
N VAL A 47 -9.74 9.72 -32.35
CA VAL A 47 -9.50 10.89 -31.50
C VAL A 47 -8.00 11.20 -31.43
N LEU A 48 -7.16 10.19 -31.23
CA LEU A 48 -5.71 10.38 -31.19
C LEU A 48 -5.16 10.93 -32.51
N ARG A 49 -5.61 10.41 -33.66
CA ARG A 49 -5.20 10.90 -34.99
C ARG A 49 -5.56 12.36 -35.17
N GLU A 50 -6.82 12.72 -34.90
CA GLU A 50 -7.33 14.09 -34.99
C GLU A 50 -6.53 15.04 -34.09
N ARG A 51 -6.36 14.67 -32.81
CA ARG A 51 -5.66 15.53 -31.85
C ARG A 51 -4.18 15.69 -32.18
N ILE A 52 -3.50 14.64 -32.66
CA ILE A 52 -2.10 14.75 -33.12
C ILE A 52 -1.99 15.77 -34.25
N GLY A 53 -2.89 15.75 -35.23
CA GLY A 53 -2.92 16.76 -36.30
C GLY A 53 -3.09 18.17 -35.73
N ALA A 54 -4.14 18.36 -34.93
CA ALA A 54 -4.55 19.67 -34.42
C ALA A 54 -3.51 20.35 -33.50
N ILE A 55 -2.77 19.61 -32.69
CA ILE A 55 -1.79 20.19 -31.75
C ILE A 55 -0.40 20.38 -32.38
N ASN A 56 -0.09 19.68 -33.48
CA ASN A 56 1.21 19.76 -34.15
C ASN A 56 1.12 20.66 -35.39
N THR A 57 1.22 21.97 -35.14
CA THR A 57 1.08 23.00 -36.18
C THR A 57 2.39 23.74 -36.49
N ARG A 58 2.56 24.16 -37.75
CA ARG A 58 3.61 25.07 -38.21
C ARG A 58 3.06 26.49 -38.39
N ALA A 59 3.89 27.49 -38.09
CA ALA A 59 3.59 28.88 -38.42
C ALA A 59 3.84 29.13 -39.91
N LEU A 60 2.92 29.86 -40.55
CA LEU A 60 3.02 30.34 -41.93
C LEU A 60 3.61 31.76 -41.96
N SER A 61 4.00 32.21 -43.15
CA SER A 61 4.63 33.53 -43.36
C SER A 61 3.73 34.71 -43.00
N ASP A 62 2.41 34.52 -42.99
CA ASP A 62 1.40 35.50 -42.57
C ASP A 62 1.10 35.47 -41.05
N GLY A 63 1.78 34.61 -40.30
CA GLY A 63 1.60 34.44 -38.85
C GLY A 63 0.47 33.49 -38.46
N SER A 64 -0.32 32.98 -39.42
CA SER A 64 -1.30 31.92 -39.15
C SER A 64 -0.62 30.57 -38.88
N ARG A 65 -1.35 29.62 -38.31
CA ARG A 65 -0.84 28.27 -38.03
C ARG A 65 -1.63 27.23 -38.81
N THR A 66 -0.93 26.27 -39.39
CA THR A 66 -1.53 25.13 -40.11
C THR A 66 -0.93 23.83 -39.61
N GLU A 67 -1.67 22.73 -39.72
CA GLU A 67 -1.12 21.39 -39.51
C GLU A 67 0.01 21.13 -40.50
N TRP A 68 1.05 20.43 -40.06
CA TRP A 68 2.19 20.07 -40.92
C TRP A 68 2.34 18.56 -41.10
N LEU A 69 1.51 17.76 -40.44
CA LEU A 69 1.60 16.31 -40.47
C LEU A 69 0.78 15.74 -41.63
N ASP A 70 1.37 14.80 -42.38
CA ASP A 70 0.67 13.95 -43.33
C ASP A 70 0.28 12.62 -42.67
N ASP A 71 -0.50 11.81 -43.39
CA ASP A 71 -1.04 10.55 -42.88
C ASP A 71 0.06 9.57 -42.44
N GLU A 72 1.18 9.53 -43.16
CA GLU A 72 2.33 8.68 -42.83
C GLU A 72 2.91 9.01 -41.45
N ARG A 73 3.14 10.30 -41.16
CA ARG A 73 3.68 10.76 -39.88
C ARG A 73 2.68 10.55 -38.74
N ILE A 74 1.39 10.82 -38.97
CA ILE A 74 0.34 10.56 -37.99
C ILE A 74 0.27 9.06 -37.68
N SER A 75 0.24 8.21 -38.71
CA SER A 75 0.22 6.76 -38.57
C SER A 75 1.45 6.21 -37.86
N THR A 76 2.63 6.82 -38.09
CA THR A 76 3.87 6.50 -37.36
C THR A 76 3.74 6.81 -35.87
N ALA A 77 3.26 8.01 -35.51
CA ALA A 77 3.04 8.40 -34.12
C ALA A 77 2.01 7.51 -33.42
N VAL A 78 0.86 7.28 -34.05
CA VAL A 78 -0.19 6.38 -33.51
C VAL A 78 0.35 4.96 -33.32
N SER A 79 1.14 4.45 -34.27
CA SER A 79 1.73 3.10 -34.17
C SER A 79 2.75 3.00 -33.03
N ALA A 80 3.56 4.03 -32.82
CA ALA A 80 4.56 4.05 -31.74
C ALA A 80 3.92 3.92 -30.35
N LEU A 81 2.75 4.54 -30.14
CA LEU A 81 2.04 4.46 -28.86
C LEU A 81 1.20 3.18 -28.71
N THR A 82 0.63 2.66 -29.81
CA THR A 82 -0.28 1.49 -29.78
C THR A 82 0.44 0.15 -29.89
N ARG A 83 1.69 0.11 -30.36
CA ARG A 83 2.48 -1.12 -30.58
C ARG A 83 3.82 -1.10 -29.82
N ILE A 84 3.76 -0.84 -28.52
CA ILE A 84 4.95 -0.81 -27.66
C ILE A 84 5.46 -2.24 -27.44
N SER A 85 6.68 -2.51 -27.90
CA SER A 85 7.38 -3.78 -27.68
C SER A 85 8.34 -3.65 -26.50
N ALA A 86 7.98 -4.25 -25.37
CA ALA A 86 8.78 -4.22 -24.15
C ALA A 86 8.74 -5.58 -23.44
N PRO A 87 9.78 -5.95 -22.66
CA PRO A 87 9.84 -7.24 -21.97
C PRO A 87 8.84 -7.38 -20.82
N GLY A 88 8.26 -6.28 -20.35
CA GLY A 88 7.31 -6.26 -19.24
C GLY A 88 6.50 -4.97 -19.21
N LEU A 89 5.45 -4.95 -18.39
CA LEU A 89 4.51 -3.83 -18.30
C LEU A 89 5.20 -2.53 -17.81
N ILE A 90 6.11 -2.61 -16.84
CA ILE A 90 6.76 -1.41 -16.30
C ILE A 90 7.69 -0.76 -17.34
N GLU A 91 8.38 -1.56 -18.16
CA GLU A 91 9.17 -1.09 -19.29
C GLU A 91 8.29 -0.51 -20.40
N ALA A 92 7.19 -1.19 -20.75
CA ALA A 92 6.21 -0.68 -21.72
C ALA A 92 5.68 0.68 -21.27
N ASN A 93 5.36 0.81 -19.98
CA ASN A 93 4.85 2.04 -19.41
C ASN A 93 5.88 3.17 -19.37
N ARG A 94 7.14 2.84 -19.10
CA ARG A 94 8.23 3.82 -19.20
C ARG A 94 8.36 4.35 -20.63
N MET A 95 8.41 3.47 -21.62
CA MET A 95 8.50 3.85 -23.04
C MET A 95 7.30 4.71 -23.47
N ALA A 96 6.08 4.33 -23.08
CA ALA A 96 4.89 5.14 -23.35
C ALA A 96 4.99 6.53 -22.71
N THR A 97 5.43 6.59 -21.45
CA THR A 97 5.54 7.86 -20.72
C THR A 97 6.57 8.77 -21.36
N GLU A 98 7.72 8.23 -21.80
CA GLU A 98 8.73 8.96 -22.57
C GLU A 98 8.14 9.52 -23.88
N LEU A 99 7.39 8.72 -24.65
CA LEU A 99 6.67 9.18 -25.83
C LEU A 99 5.69 10.32 -25.52
N LEU A 100 4.90 10.20 -24.45
CA LEU A 100 3.94 11.25 -24.04
C LEU A 100 4.65 12.56 -23.71
N THR A 101 5.78 12.51 -23.00
CA THR A 101 6.48 13.71 -22.52
C THR A 101 7.42 14.33 -23.55
N GLU A 102 8.10 13.52 -24.36
CA GLU A 102 9.16 13.97 -25.29
C GLU A 102 8.69 14.02 -26.74
N GLY A 103 7.63 13.26 -27.06
CA GLY A 103 7.14 13.06 -28.42
C GLY A 103 7.96 12.04 -29.19
N ILE A 104 7.71 11.95 -30.49
CA ILE A 104 8.46 11.13 -31.43
C ILE A 104 9.11 12.00 -32.49
N VAL A 105 10.41 11.81 -32.73
CA VAL A 105 11.14 12.53 -33.78
C VAL A 105 10.90 11.86 -35.12
N VAL A 106 10.41 12.62 -36.09
CA VAL A 106 10.20 12.20 -37.48
C VAL A 106 10.84 13.19 -38.43
N ASP A 107 11.06 12.80 -39.68
CA ASP A 107 11.57 13.72 -40.70
C ASP A 107 10.59 14.85 -40.99
N GLY A 108 11.09 16.07 -41.14
CA GLY A 108 10.24 17.22 -41.47
C GLY A 108 9.75 17.18 -42.91
N LEU A 109 8.79 18.04 -43.25
CA LEU A 109 8.42 18.21 -44.65
C LEU A 109 9.55 18.91 -45.43
N ALA A 110 9.83 18.42 -46.64
CA ALA A 110 10.87 18.95 -47.50
C ALA A 110 10.68 20.44 -47.84
N ASP A 111 9.42 20.88 -47.94
CA ASP A 111 8.99 22.25 -48.28
C ASP A 111 9.02 23.24 -47.11
N TRP A 112 9.30 22.79 -45.87
CA TRP A 112 9.18 23.64 -44.67
C TRP A 112 10.51 24.17 -44.13
N ASP A 113 11.41 23.29 -43.69
CA ASP A 113 12.73 23.63 -43.10
C ASP A 113 13.81 22.70 -43.66
N GLY A 114 13.76 22.48 -44.99
CA GLY A 114 14.67 21.59 -45.71
C GLY A 114 14.59 20.13 -45.25
N GLY A 115 13.42 19.67 -44.80
CA GLY A 115 13.20 18.30 -44.32
C GLY A 115 13.78 17.98 -42.93
N ARG A 116 14.28 18.98 -42.18
CA ARG A 116 14.84 18.75 -40.83
C ARG A 116 13.85 18.06 -39.91
N SER A 117 14.33 17.07 -39.17
CA SER A 117 13.49 16.30 -38.26
C SER A 117 12.82 17.16 -37.20
N ARG A 118 11.57 16.83 -36.87
CA ARG A 118 10.71 17.51 -35.92
C ARG A 118 10.12 16.50 -34.94
N SER A 119 9.85 16.93 -33.71
CA SER A 119 9.13 16.10 -32.75
C SER A 119 7.61 16.28 -32.91
N ILE A 120 6.89 15.17 -33.00
CA ILE A 120 5.43 15.09 -32.90
C ILE A 120 5.06 14.91 -31.43
N ARG A 121 4.20 15.79 -30.92
CA ARG A 121 3.68 15.75 -29.56
C ARG A 121 2.35 14.99 -29.52
N TYR A 122 2.08 14.28 -28.42
CA TYR A 122 0.79 13.62 -28.15
C TYR A 122 -0.13 14.46 -27.26
N ILE A 123 0.44 15.36 -26.47
CA ILE A 123 -0.26 16.24 -25.53
C ILE A 123 0.25 17.67 -25.75
N ASP A 124 -0.68 18.63 -25.82
CA ASP A 124 -0.36 20.05 -25.77
C ASP A 124 -0.15 20.48 -24.32
N TRP A 125 1.11 20.42 -23.89
CA TRP A 125 1.48 20.77 -22.53
C TRP A 125 1.49 22.27 -22.24
N ASP A 126 1.54 23.10 -23.28
CA ASP A 126 1.71 24.55 -23.16
C ASP A 126 0.35 25.24 -23.14
N THR A 127 -0.65 24.67 -23.84
CA THR A 127 -2.05 25.11 -23.81
C THR A 127 -2.97 23.93 -23.47
N PRO A 128 -3.19 23.62 -22.17
CA PRO A 128 -3.98 22.46 -21.74
C PRO A 128 -5.37 22.35 -22.38
N ALA A 129 -6.05 23.48 -22.63
CA ALA A 129 -7.37 23.56 -23.25
C ALA A 129 -7.41 23.05 -24.71
N ASN A 130 -6.26 22.93 -25.38
CA ASN A 130 -6.17 22.31 -26.70
C ASN A 130 -6.21 20.78 -26.63
N ASN A 131 -6.22 20.17 -25.44
CA ASN A 131 -6.39 18.73 -25.30
C ASN A 131 -7.87 18.38 -25.09
N GLN A 132 -8.25 17.21 -25.56
CA GLN A 132 -9.57 16.64 -25.28
C GLN A 132 -9.51 15.76 -24.04
N PHE A 133 -10.37 16.01 -23.06
CA PHE A 133 -10.47 15.26 -21.81
C PHE A 133 -11.77 14.48 -21.77
N THR A 134 -11.68 13.15 -21.70
CA THR A 134 -12.85 12.26 -21.75
C THR A 134 -12.85 11.33 -20.55
N VAL A 135 -13.98 11.19 -19.87
CA VAL A 135 -14.21 10.13 -18.87
C VAL A 135 -15.18 9.12 -19.46
N VAL A 136 -14.77 7.87 -19.53
CA VAL A 136 -15.61 6.77 -20.02
C VAL A 136 -15.89 5.83 -18.87
N ASN A 137 -17.15 5.51 -18.63
CA ASN A 137 -17.50 4.51 -17.64
C ASN A 137 -17.68 3.11 -18.22
N GLN A 138 -17.53 2.06 -17.40
CA GLN A 138 -17.67 0.66 -17.82
C GLN A 138 -16.79 0.33 -19.05
N TYR A 139 -15.50 0.66 -18.97
CA TYR A 139 -14.58 0.63 -20.12
C TYR A 139 -14.11 -0.79 -20.44
N LYS A 140 -14.96 -1.61 -21.06
CA LYS A 140 -14.65 -3.01 -21.37
C LYS A 140 -13.41 -3.15 -22.27
N VAL A 141 -12.47 -4.01 -21.89
CA VAL A 141 -11.24 -4.33 -22.65
C VAL A 141 -11.06 -5.84 -22.69
N LYS A 142 -10.74 -6.37 -23.88
CA LYS A 142 -10.46 -7.79 -24.10
C LYS A 142 -9.09 -8.17 -23.53
N CYS A 143 -9.03 -9.26 -22.78
CA CYS A 143 -7.80 -9.86 -22.30
C CYS A 143 -7.04 -10.50 -23.48
N PRO A 144 -5.71 -10.28 -23.60
CA PRO A 144 -4.92 -10.96 -24.63
C PRO A 144 -4.84 -12.48 -24.36
N PRO A 145 -4.57 -13.30 -25.38
CA PRO A 145 -4.40 -14.74 -25.20
C PRO A 145 -3.37 -15.06 -24.11
N GLY A 146 -3.73 -15.95 -23.19
CA GLY A 146 -2.89 -16.34 -22.04
C GLY A 146 -3.12 -15.48 -20.79
N HIS A 147 -3.83 -14.35 -20.91
CA HIS A 147 -4.31 -13.53 -19.79
C HIS A 147 -5.84 -13.67 -19.55
N ASP A 148 -6.49 -14.53 -20.35
CA ASP A 148 -7.93 -14.73 -20.40
C ASP A 148 -8.41 -15.98 -19.64
N THR A 149 -7.51 -16.64 -18.91
CA THR A 149 -7.77 -17.87 -18.13
C THR A 149 -8.90 -17.69 -17.11
N ALA A 150 -8.94 -16.54 -16.42
CA ALA A 150 -9.97 -16.25 -15.43
C ALA A 150 -11.17 -15.48 -16.01
N LYS A 151 -10.92 -14.47 -16.84
CA LYS A 151 -11.95 -13.65 -17.49
C LYS A 151 -11.46 -13.24 -18.88
N GLN A 152 -12.33 -13.36 -19.88
CA GLN A 152 -12.01 -12.91 -21.25
C GLN A 152 -11.91 -11.39 -21.40
N HIS A 153 -12.49 -10.63 -20.46
CA HIS A 153 -12.50 -9.18 -20.47
C HIS A 153 -12.31 -8.61 -19.06
N ILE A 154 -11.71 -7.43 -18.99
CA ILE A 154 -11.78 -6.54 -17.83
C ILE A 154 -12.79 -5.43 -18.10
N VAL A 155 -13.37 -4.88 -17.03
CA VAL A 155 -14.27 -3.73 -17.09
C VAL A 155 -13.90 -2.79 -15.93
N PRO A 156 -12.95 -1.87 -16.12
CA PRO A 156 -12.73 -0.78 -15.19
C PRO A 156 -13.94 0.14 -15.12
N ASP A 157 -14.25 0.62 -13.91
CA ASP A 157 -15.42 1.45 -13.69
C ASP A 157 -15.30 2.78 -14.42
N LEU A 158 -14.15 3.46 -14.32
CA LEU A 158 -13.87 4.67 -15.10
C LEU A 158 -12.46 4.65 -15.70
N VAL A 159 -12.35 5.14 -16.93
CA VAL A 159 -11.08 5.45 -17.59
C VAL A 159 -11.09 6.89 -18.04
N LEU A 160 -10.09 7.66 -17.63
CA LEU A 160 -9.89 9.04 -18.05
C LEU A 160 -8.87 9.07 -19.16
N LEU A 161 -9.28 9.58 -20.32
CA LEU A 161 -8.50 9.69 -21.52
C LEU A 161 -8.16 11.15 -21.83
N VAL A 162 -6.92 11.39 -22.26
CA VAL A 162 -6.47 12.67 -22.81
C VAL A 162 -6.08 12.45 -24.26
N ASN A 163 -6.70 13.17 -25.19
CA ASN A 163 -6.52 12.98 -26.63
C ASN A 163 -6.72 11.51 -27.07
N GLY A 164 -7.68 10.82 -26.45
CA GLY A 164 -7.95 9.40 -26.70
C GLY A 164 -6.99 8.41 -26.02
N ILE A 165 -6.01 8.88 -25.24
CA ILE A 165 -5.00 8.07 -24.57
C ILE A 165 -5.40 7.82 -23.11
N PRO A 166 -5.50 6.57 -22.63
CA PRO A 166 -5.88 6.29 -21.25
C PRO A 166 -4.73 6.66 -20.30
N LEU A 167 -4.97 7.65 -19.43
CA LEU A 167 -4.00 8.13 -18.44
C LEU A 167 -4.37 7.75 -17.00
N VAL A 168 -5.65 7.61 -16.67
CA VAL A 168 -6.09 7.21 -15.33
C VAL A 168 -7.10 6.08 -15.45
N VAL A 169 -6.93 5.07 -14.61
CA VAL A 169 -7.90 3.98 -14.44
C VAL A 169 -8.40 4.04 -13.00
N ILE A 170 -9.72 4.07 -12.83
CA ILE A 170 -10.39 4.22 -11.54
C ILE A 170 -11.26 3.00 -11.29
N GLU A 171 -11.15 2.47 -10.09
CA GLU A 171 -12.05 1.46 -9.56
C GLU A 171 -12.83 2.05 -8.39
N CYS A 172 -14.15 2.01 -8.52
CA CYS A 172 -15.11 2.46 -7.54
C CYS A 172 -15.61 1.27 -6.73
N LYS A 173 -15.97 1.51 -5.48
CA LYS A 173 -16.64 0.52 -4.63
C LYS A 173 -17.72 1.20 -3.82
N SER A 174 -18.72 0.42 -3.40
CA SER A 174 -19.71 0.96 -2.47
C SER A 174 -19.03 1.34 -1.14
N PRO A 175 -19.33 2.51 -0.54
CA PRO A 175 -18.88 2.84 0.81
C PRO A 175 -19.40 1.86 1.87
N ASN A 176 -20.38 1.03 1.52
CA ASN A 176 -20.98 0.05 2.41
C ASN A 176 -20.19 -1.27 2.52
N LEU A 177 -19.10 -1.45 1.75
CA LEU A 177 -18.20 -2.62 1.85
C LEU A 177 -17.23 -2.52 3.04
N ALA A 178 -16.63 -3.64 3.45
CA ALA A 178 -15.68 -3.75 4.57
C ALA A 178 -14.40 -2.97 4.31
N GLU A 179 -13.79 -3.39 3.21
CA GLU A 179 -12.44 -3.04 2.81
C GLU A 179 -12.55 -2.64 1.33
N PRO A 180 -13.41 -1.64 1.01
CA PRO A 180 -13.63 -1.22 -0.37
C PRO A 180 -12.30 -0.87 -1.04
N MET A 181 -11.36 -0.32 -0.28
CA MET A 181 -10.04 0.04 -0.79
C MET A 181 -9.17 -1.18 -1.08
N ALA A 182 -9.21 -2.21 -0.23
CA ALA A 182 -8.42 -3.42 -0.49
C ALA A 182 -8.92 -4.14 -1.74
N GLU A 183 -10.25 -4.26 -1.89
CA GLU A 183 -10.88 -4.86 -3.08
C GLU A 183 -10.61 -4.07 -4.35
N ALA A 184 -10.83 -2.74 -4.32
CA ALA A 184 -10.54 -1.88 -5.47
C ALA A 184 -9.07 -1.96 -5.90
N ILE A 185 -8.14 -1.94 -4.93
CA ILE A 185 -6.70 -2.05 -5.22
C ILE A 185 -6.36 -3.44 -5.76
N ASP A 186 -6.89 -4.52 -5.20
CA ASP A 186 -6.66 -5.88 -5.72
C ASP A 186 -7.18 -6.02 -7.15
N GLN A 187 -8.34 -5.45 -7.44
CA GLN A 187 -8.94 -5.45 -8.77
C GLN A 187 -8.12 -4.64 -9.79
N LEU A 188 -7.59 -3.47 -9.43
CA LEU A 188 -6.66 -2.72 -10.27
C LEU A 188 -5.37 -3.51 -10.54
N ARG A 189 -4.84 -4.20 -9.52
CA ARG A 189 -3.67 -5.08 -9.67
C ARG A 189 -3.97 -6.30 -10.53
N ARG A 190 -5.19 -6.83 -10.47
CA ARG A 190 -5.66 -7.92 -11.34
C ARG A 190 -5.74 -7.48 -12.79
N TYR A 191 -6.35 -6.33 -13.04
CA TYR A 191 -6.49 -5.77 -14.39
C TYR A 191 -5.15 -5.50 -15.07
N SER A 192 -4.12 -5.22 -14.27
CA SER A 192 -2.78 -4.86 -14.75
C SER A 192 -1.73 -5.97 -14.58
N ASP A 193 -2.15 -7.23 -14.35
CA ASP A 193 -1.29 -8.42 -14.20
C ASP A 193 -0.22 -8.30 -13.09
N GLN A 194 -0.63 -7.86 -11.91
CA GLN A 194 0.27 -7.50 -10.80
C GLN A 194 -0.15 -8.06 -9.44
N ARG A 195 -1.11 -8.99 -9.38
CA ARG A 195 -1.51 -9.61 -8.10
C ARG A 195 -0.42 -10.49 -7.53
N PHE A 196 0.21 -11.30 -8.37
CA PHE A 196 1.30 -12.20 -8.03
C PHE A 196 2.66 -11.56 -8.30
N ALA A 197 3.66 -11.88 -7.47
CA ALA A 197 5.02 -11.42 -7.72
C ALA A 197 5.67 -12.24 -8.85
N SER A 198 6.65 -11.66 -9.57
CA SER A 198 7.44 -12.39 -10.57
C SER A 198 8.02 -13.68 -9.98
N GLY A 199 7.57 -14.84 -10.51
CA GLY A 199 8.02 -16.16 -10.10
C GLY A 199 7.13 -16.88 -9.07
N GLU A 200 6.07 -16.25 -8.57
CA GLU A 200 4.99 -16.97 -7.88
C GLU A 200 4.14 -17.73 -8.91
N ALA A 201 3.75 -18.97 -8.60
CA ALA A 201 2.88 -19.75 -9.46
C ALA A 201 1.48 -19.12 -9.50
N GLY A 202 1.16 -18.43 -10.59
CA GLY A 202 -0.14 -17.85 -10.88
C GLY A 202 -0.30 -17.66 -12.37
N ASP A 203 -1.53 -17.76 -12.85
CA ASP A 203 -1.83 -17.49 -14.26
C ASP A 203 -1.72 -15.98 -14.54
N HIS A 204 -1.22 -15.65 -15.73
CA HIS A 204 -1.30 -14.30 -16.26
C HIS A 204 -2.77 -13.89 -16.40
N GLU A 205 -3.07 -12.62 -16.13
CA GLU A 205 -4.44 -12.13 -16.14
C GLU A 205 -4.57 -10.66 -16.57
N GLY A 206 -5.80 -10.24 -16.85
CA GLY A 206 -6.12 -8.84 -17.10
C GLY A 206 -5.78 -8.35 -18.51
N ALA A 207 -5.61 -7.04 -18.67
CA ALA A 207 -5.29 -6.42 -19.96
C ALA A 207 -4.14 -5.41 -19.82
N PRO A 208 -2.87 -5.87 -19.72
CA PRO A 208 -1.70 -5.01 -19.53
C PRO A 208 -1.58 -3.86 -20.54
N ALA A 209 -2.06 -4.06 -21.77
CA ALA A 209 -2.03 -3.03 -22.82
C ALA A 209 -2.73 -1.72 -22.42
N LEU A 210 -3.82 -1.78 -21.65
CA LEU A 210 -4.51 -0.58 -21.13
C LEU A 210 -3.59 0.23 -20.20
N PHE A 211 -2.68 -0.46 -19.52
CA PHE A 211 -1.77 0.12 -18.55
C PHE A 211 -0.44 0.55 -19.19
N ASN A 212 -0.22 0.32 -20.48
CA ASN A 212 0.97 0.83 -21.16
C ASN A 212 1.04 2.36 -21.10
N THR A 213 -0.05 3.09 -21.30
CA THR A 213 -0.03 4.56 -21.20
C THR A 213 -0.48 5.11 -19.85
N ASN A 214 -1.01 4.25 -18.98
CA ASN A 214 -1.58 4.64 -17.70
C ASN A 214 -0.55 5.33 -16.78
N GLN A 215 -0.95 6.46 -16.21
CA GLN A 215 -0.13 7.25 -15.31
C GLN A 215 -0.52 7.05 -13.85
N LEU A 216 -1.83 6.93 -13.57
CA LEU A 216 -2.39 6.88 -12.24
C LEU A 216 -3.43 5.77 -12.11
N LEU A 217 -3.43 5.09 -10.97
CA LEU A 217 -4.45 4.11 -10.57
C LEU A 217 -5.19 4.68 -9.36
N VAL A 218 -6.51 4.77 -9.42
CA VAL A 218 -7.33 5.36 -8.35
C VAL A 218 -8.31 4.32 -7.82
N ALA A 219 -8.27 4.06 -6.52
CA ALA A 219 -9.26 3.27 -5.82
C ALA A 219 -10.11 4.21 -4.96
N THR A 220 -11.45 4.15 -5.06
CA THR A 220 -12.31 5.03 -4.26
C THR A 220 -13.65 4.40 -3.89
N CYS A 221 -14.22 4.86 -2.77
CA CYS A 221 -15.58 4.55 -2.34
C CYS A 221 -16.31 5.79 -1.83
N PHE A 222 -15.99 6.97 -2.38
CA PHE A 222 -16.41 8.29 -1.89
C PHE A 222 -15.77 8.72 -0.57
N ASP A 223 -15.94 7.94 0.49
CA ASP A 223 -15.46 8.22 1.85
C ASP A 223 -13.96 7.98 2.03
N ASP A 224 -13.36 7.15 1.17
CA ASP A 224 -11.91 7.01 1.00
C ASP A 224 -11.56 7.07 -0.50
N CYS A 225 -10.36 7.55 -0.79
CA CYS A 225 -9.83 7.66 -2.14
C CYS A 225 -8.31 7.62 -2.09
N ARG A 226 -7.71 6.64 -2.76
CA ARG A 226 -6.27 6.40 -2.75
C ARG A 226 -5.74 6.26 -4.15
N VAL A 227 -4.55 6.83 -4.36
CA VAL A 227 -3.89 6.86 -5.67
C VAL A 227 -2.57 6.11 -5.60
N GLY A 228 -2.36 5.23 -6.58
CA GLY A 228 -1.15 4.47 -6.79
C GLY A 228 -0.67 4.57 -8.23
N THR A 229 0.38 3.82 -8.56
CA THR A 229 0.92 3.67 -9.92
C THR A 229 1.13 2.19 -10.22
N ILE A 230 1.39 1.88 -11.48
CA ILE A 230 1.86 0.55 -11.90
C ILE A 230 3.09 0.15 -11.05
N GLY A 231 3.10 -1.10 -10.60
CA GLY A 231 4.10 -1.68 -9.70
C GLY A 231 3.89 -1.36 -8.21
N ALA A 232 2.89 -0.55 -7.86
CA ALA A 232 2.61 -0.21 -6.46
C ALA A 232 1.89 -1.35 -5.74
N GLY A 233 2.45 -1.81 -4.62
CA GLY A 233 1.72 -2.62 -3.65
C GLY A 233 0.66 -1.80 -2.90
N ALA A 234 -0.27 -2.47 -2.20
CA ALA A 234 -1.40 -1.80 -1.53
C ALA A 234 -0.98 -0.70 -0.53
N SER A 235 0.15 -0.85 0.16
CA SER A 235 0.70 0.16 1.07
C SER A 235 1.22 1.43 0.38
N HIS A 236 1.29 1.44 -0.95
CA HIS A 236 1.73 2.59 -1.75
C HIS A 236 0.59 3.32 -2.45
N TYR A 237 -0.65 2.89 -2.23
CA TYR A 237 -1.84 3.66 -2.56
C TYR A 237 -2.11 4.66 -1.43
N LEU A 238 -1.89 5.95 -1.70
CA LEU A 238 -1.92 7.00 -0.68
C LEU A 238 -3.04 8.01 -0.96
N PRO A 239 -3.60 8.66 0.08
CA PRO A 239 -4.61 9.69 -0.08
C PRO A 239 -4.02 10.98 -0.66
N TRP A 240 -4.83 11.73 -1.42
CA TRP A 240 -4.50 13.06 -1.90
C TRP A 240 -5.17 14.14 -1.02
N LYS A 241 -4.38 15.00 -0.38
CA LYS A 241 -4.86 15.93 0.68
C LYS A 241 -4.64 17.42 0.36
N THR A 242 -4.70 17.79 -0.92
CA THR A 242 -4.60 19.21 -1.33
C THR A 242 -5.50 19.49 -2.53
N VAL A 243 -6.01 20.72 -2.61
CA VAL A 243 -6.66 21.26 -3.81
C VAL A 243 -5.83 22.35 -4.49
N ALA A 244 -4.67 22.72 -3.91
CA ALA A 244 -3.75 23.66 -4.55
C ALA A 244 -3.27 23.12 -5.90
N SER A 245 -3.20 24.00 -6.90
CA SER A 245 -2.79 23.68 -8.28
C SER A 245 -1.74 24.67 -8.78
N ALA A 246 -1.16 24.42 -9.96
CA ALA A 246 -0.27 25.38 -10.61
C ALA A 246 -0.96 26.71 -10.96
N GLU A 247 -2.27 26.70 -11.24
CA GLU A 247 -3.07 27.90 -11.53
C GLU A 247 -3.53 28.62 -10.27
N ASN A 248 -3.82 27.85 -9.21
CA ASN A 248 -4.20 28.41 -7.91
C ASN A 248 -3.42 27.76 -6.75
N PRO A 249 -2.15 28.15 -6.54
CA PRO A 249 -1.27 27.56 -5.53
C PRO A 249 -1.72 27.76 -4.08
N ARG A 250 -2.68 28.68 -3.85
CA ARG A 250 -3.23 29.02 -2.53
C ARG A 250 -4.71 28.64 -2.39
N GLN A 251 -5.23 27.82 -3.30
CA GLN A 251 -6.61 27.37 -3.24
C GLN A 251 -6.90 26.66 -1.92
N ARG A 252 -7.99 27.05 -1.25
CA ARG A 252 -8.42 26.44 0.00
C ARG A 252 -9.54 25.43 -0.26
N GLU A 253 -9.56 24.36 0.51
CA GLU A 253 -10.62 23.35 0.41
C GLU A 253 -12.01 23.95 0.62
N LEU A 254 -12.14 24.94 1.50
CA LEU A 254 -13.41 25.63 1.75
C LEU A 254 -13.95 26.32 0.50
N ASP A 255 -13.08 26.86 -0.36
CA ASP A 255 -13.51 27.55 -1.58
C ASP A 255 -14.05 26.52 -2.60
N VAL A 256 -13.42 25.33 -2.68
CA VAL A 256 -13.91 24.21 -3.50
C VAL A 256 -15.19 23.59 -2.92
N ALA A 257 -15.28 23.42 -1.61
CA ALA A 257 -16.46 22.90 -0.93
C ALA A 257 -17.68 23.80 -1.18
N LYS A 258 -17.50 25.13 -1.14
CA LYS A 258 -18.53 26.10 -1.52
C LYS A 258 -18.94 25.97 -2.99
N ALA A 259 -17.98 25.79 -3.90
CA ALA A 259 -18.27 25.60 -5.32
C ALA A 259 -19.06 24.31 -5.60
N LEU A 260 -18.83 23.27 -4.81
CA LEU A 260 -19.56 22.00 -4.86
C LEU A 260 -20.83 21.97 -3.99
N ALA A 261 -21.17 23.08 -3.32
CA ALA A 261 -22.29 23.18 -2.39
C ALA A 261 -22.28 22.12 -1.26
N VAL A 262 -21.10 21.79 -0.74
CA VAL A 262 -20.91 20.88 0.41
C VAL A 262 -20.24 21.59 1.59
N THR A 263 -20.42 21.05 2.80
CA THR A 263 -19.83 21.61 4.03
C THR A 263 -18.33 21.34 4.13
N ALA A 264 -17.90 20.16 3.70
CA ALA A 264 -16.52 19.72 3.64
C ALA A 264 -16.34 18.73 2.47
N LEU A 265 -15.13 18.66 1.93
CA LEU A 265 -14.82 17.73 0.84
C LEU A 265 -14.63 16.32 1.37
N SER A 266 -15.29 15.35 0.73
CA SER A 266 -14.93 13.94 0.87
C SER A 266 -13.53 13.68 0.27
N PRO A 267 -12.82 12.60 0.66
CA PRO A 267 -11.56 12.23 0.04
C PRO A 267 -11.64 12.04 -1.48
N GLN A 268 -12.74 11.49 -1.99
CA GLN A 268 -12.98 11.41 -3.45
C GLN A 268 -13.06 12.81 -4.05
N GLN A 269 -13.89 13.70 -3.50
CA GLN A 269 -14.06 15.06 -4.03
C GLN A 269 -12.76 15.87 -4.03
N ARG A 270 -11.96 15.73 -2.96
CA ARG A 270 -10.65 16.36 -2.82
C ARG A 270 -9.66 15.84 -3.86
N THR A 271 -9.62 14.53 -4.09
CA THR A 271 -8.73 13.92 -5.10
C THR A 271 -9.14 14.36 -6.50
N VAL A 272 -10.43 14.35 -6.81
CA VAL A 272 -10.95 14.78 -8.10
C VAL A 272 -10.57 16.24 -8.37
N ALA A 273 -10.84 17.15 -7.43
CA ALA A 273 -10.50 18.57 -7.58
C ALA A 273 -8.99 18.86 -7.61
N GLY A 274 -8.21 18.13 -6.80
CA GLY A 274 -6.80 18.41 -6.56
C GLY A 274 -5.82 17.63 -7.43
N MET A 275 -6.26 16.59 -8.14
CA MET A 275 -5.40 15.70 -8.92
C MET A 275 -5.95 15.40 -10.32
N LEU A 276 -7.27 15.27 -10.46
CA LEU A 276 -7.93 14.90 -11.74
C LEU A 276 -8.49 16.09 -12.51
N ALA A 277 -8.40 17.31 -11.96
CA ALA A 277 -8.66 18.52 -12.74
C ALA A 277 -7.72 18.57 -13.97
N PRO A 278 -8.21 18.90 -15.17
CA PRO A 278 -7.46 18.77 -16.43
C PRO A 278 -6.03 19.33 -16.38
N VAL A 279 -5.88 20.58 -15.91
CA VAL A 279 -4.58 21.26 -15.83
C VAL A 279 -3.66 20.61 -14.81
N THR A 280 -4.20 20.21 -13.65
CA THR A 280 -3.44 19.57 -12.59
C THR A 280 -2.98 18.17 -12.98
N LEU A 281 -3.82 17.39 -13.65
CA LEU A 281 -3.47 16.06 -14.15
C LEU A 281 -2.27 16.16 -15.12
N LEU A 282 -2.34 17.08 -16.11
CA LEU A 282 -1.25 17.27 -17.05
C LEU A 282 0.04 17.76 -16.36
N ASP A 283 -0.07 18.65 -15.39
CA ASP A 283 1.07 19.14 -14.62
C ASP A 283 1.75 18.00 -13.84
N ILE A 284 0.96 17.12 -13.20
CA ILE A 284 1.44 15.94 -12.47
C ILE A 284 2.13 14.94 -13.41
N VAL A 285 1.50 14.61 -14.54
CA VAL A 285 2.06 13.66 -15.51
C VAL A 285 3.39 14.19 -16.07
N ARG A 286 3.45 15.46 -16.48
CA ARG A 286 4.64 16.06 -17.11
C ARG A 286 5.82 16.20 -16.15
N HIS A 287 5.56 16.68 -14.92
CA HIS A 287 6.63 17.13 -14.03
C HIS A 287 6.84 16.25 -12.80
N PHE A 288 5.81 15.54 -12.35
CA PHE A 288 5.79 14.86 -11.05
C PHE A 288 5.79 13.33 -11.13
N THR A 289 6.05 12.78 -12.32
CA THR A 289 6.17 11.33 -12.55
C THR A 289 7.60 10.95 -12.91
N LEU A 290 8.13 9.88 -12.31
CA LEU A 290 9.51 9.42 -12.44
C LEU A 290 9.61 7.90 -12.54
N PHE A 291 10.67 7.45 -13.22
CA PHE A 291 11.15 6.08 -13.15
C PHE A 291 12.50 6.04 -12.43
N MET A 292 12.64 5.14 -11.47
CA MET A 292 13.85 4.97 -10.68
C MET A 292 14.32 3.52 -10.71
N SER A 293 15.62 3.28 -10.78
CA SER A 293 16.17 1.93 -10.58
C SER A 293 16.47 1.70 -9.10
N SER A 294 15.97 0.59 -8.54
CA SER A 294 16.25 0.16 -7.17
C SER A 294 16.38 -1.36 -7.12
N GLY A 295 17.51 -1.87 -6.61
CA GLY A 295 17.73 -3.31 -6.49
C GLY A 295 17.67 -4.08 -7.82
N GLY A 296 18.00 -3.43 -8.94
CA GLY A 296 17.89 -4.01 -10.29
C GLY A 296 16.49 -3.94 -10.91
N GLN A 297 15.48 -3.42 -10.19
CA GLN A 297 14.11 -3.25 -10.70
C GLN A 297 13.83 -1.79 -11.04
N THR A 298 13.00 -1.56 -12.06
CA THR A 298 12.47 -0.24 -12.40
C THR A 298 11.20 0.02 -11.59
N LEU A 299 11.13 1.16 -10.90
CA LEU A 299 9.97 1.59 -10.11
C LEU A 299 9.42 2.89 -10.70
N LYS A 300 8.12 2.93 -10.98
CA LYS A 300 7.38 4.16 -11.26
C LYS A 300 7.00 4.84 -9.96
N ARG A 301 7.15 6.16 -9.89
CA ARG A 301 6.73 6.98 -8.74
C ARG A 301 6.05 8.25 -9.23
N VAL A 302 4.96 8.60 -8.57
CA VAL A 302 4.32 9.91 -8.64
C VAL A 302 4.55 10.68 -7.33
N CYS A 303 4.47 12.00 -7.37
CA CYS A 303 4.58 12.83 -6.17
C CYS A 303 3.47 12.54 -5.14
N ARG A 304 3.77 12.87 -3.88
CA ARG A 304 2.75 13.00 -2.84
C ARG A 304 2.19 14.42 -2.78
N TYR A 305 1.01 14.60 -2.21
CA TYR A 305 0.28 15.87 -2.23
C TYR A 305 1.08 17.06 -1.67
N GLN A 306 1.85 16.87 -0.59
CA GLN A 306 2.69 17.91 0.02
C GLN A 306 3.86 18.30 -0.88
N GLN A 307 4.37 17.35 -1.67
CA GLN A 307 5.45 17.60 -2.62
C GLN A 307 4.93 18.45 -3.77
N TYR A 308 3.76 18.11 -4.31
CA TYR A 308 3.07 18.92 -5.32
C TYR A 308 2.75 20.33 -4.80
N ARG A 309 2.04 20.42 -3.67
CA ARG A 309 1.65 21.67 -3.00
C ARG A 309 2.85 22.56 -2.71
N GLY A 310 3.94 22.00 -2.19
CA GLY A 310 5.17 22.73 -1.91
C GLY A 310 5.82 23.29 -3.18
N VAL A 311 5.85 22.52 -4.27
CA VAL A 311 6.42 22.97 -5.55
C VAL A 311 5.58 24.06 -6.19
N VAL A 312 4.24 23.92 -6.27
CA VAL A 312 3.40 24.94 -6.90
C VAL A 312 3.46 26.27 -6.15
N LYS A 313 3.52 26.24 -4.81
CA LYS A 313 3.71 27.45 -3.98
C LYS A 313 5.11 28.05 -4.14
N ALA A 314 6.14 27.22 -4.27
CA ALA A 314 7.50 27.71 -4.52
C ALA A 314 7.62 28.39 -5.89
N VAL A 315 7.03 27.79 -6.94
CA VAL A 315 6.97 28.38 -8.29
C VAL A 315 6.21 29.71 -8.28
N ASP A 316 5.08 29.80 -7.58
CA ASP A 316 4.33 31.07 -7.38
C ASP A 316 5.22 32.15 -6.79
N ARG A 317 5.90 31.84 -5.68
CA ARG A 317 6.82 32.79 -5.02
C ARG A 317 7.98 33.18 -5.92
N LEU A 318 8.55 32.26 -6.69
CA LEU A 318 9.64 32.58 -7.62
C LEU A 318 9.24 33.53 -8.73
N LYS A 319 7.99 33.45 -9.20
CA LYS A 319 7.46 34.32 -10.26
C LYS A 319 6.99 35.68 -9.75
N HIS A 320 6.35 35.70 -8.58
CA HIS A 320 5.58 36.87 -8.12
C HIS A 320 6.13 37.52 -6.84
N GLY A 321 7.10 36.89 -6.18
CA GLY A 321 7.75 37.44 -5.00
C GLY A 321 8.63 38.63 -5.35
N LYS A 322 8.61 39.67 -4.51
CA LYS A 322 9.52 40.80 -4.62
C LYS A 322 10.97 40.35 -4.46
N THR A 323 11.82 40.77 -5.38
CA THR A 323 13.27 40.60 -5.31
C THR A 323 13.85 41.44 -4.18
N ARG A 324 15.07 41.11 -3.73
CA ARG A 324 15.79 41.94 -2.75
C ARG A 324 15.90 43.41 -3.15
N ILE A 325 16.09 43.68 -4.44
CA ILE A 325 16.21 45.06 -4.96
C ILE A 325 14.89 45.83 -4.79
N GLU A 326 13.75 45.14 -4.90
CA GLU A 326 12.42 45.74 -4.77
C GLU A 326 11.94 45.87 -3.32
N ASP A 327 12.33 44.94 -2.44
CA ASP A 327 11.92 44.94 -1.02
C ASP A 327 12.98 45.55 -0.07
N GLY A 328 14.15 45.92 -0.61
CA GLY A 328 15.29 46.50 0.12
C GLY A 328 16.15 45.46 0.84
N GLU A 329 15.62 44.86 1.91
CA GLU A 329 16.39 43.98 2.80
C GLU A 329 16.22 42.49 2.52
N HIS A 330 15.05 42.06 2.01
CA HIS A 330 14.71 40.64 1.91
C HIS A 330 14.31 40.22 0.49
N ASP A 331 14.67 39.00 0.09
CA ASP A 331 14.16 38.41 -1.14
C ASP A 331 12.91 37.56 -0.82
N ARG A 332 11.74 38.02 -1.26
CA ARG A 332 10.43 37.39 -0.98
C ARG A 332 10.11 36.21 -1.90
N ARG A 333 10.98 35.90 -2.86
CA ARG A 333 10.84 34.73 -3.74
C ARG A 333 11.26 33.44 -3.03
N GLY A 334 12.04 33.57 -1.95
CA GLY A 334 12.52 32.47 -1.13
C GLY A 334 11.52 31.95 -0.09
N GLY A 335 12.01 31.03 0.74
CA GLY A 335 11.29 30.54 1.91
C GLY A 335 11.76 29.17 2.38
N ILE A 336 11.02 28.61 3.35
CA ILE A 336 11.33 27.29 3.93
C ILE A 336 10.27 26.27 3.52
N ILE A 337 10.70 25.14 2.95
CA ILE A 337 9.86 23.94 2.82
C ILE A 337 10.22 23.01 3.98
N TRP A 338 9.32 22.95 4.96
CA TRP A 338 9.44 22.03 6.08
C TRP A 338 8.65 20.77 5.79
N HIS A 339 9.32 19.73 5.33
CA HIS A 339 8.70 18.41 5.22
C HIS A 339 9.47 17.41 6.08
N THR A 340 8.74 16.70 6.94
CA THR A 340 9.34 15.80 7.92
C THR A 340 10.33 14.80 7.33
N GLN A 341 11.23 14.30 8.16
CA GLN A 341 12.31 13.46 7.73
C GLN A 341 11.81 12.10 7.21
N GLY A 342 11.99 11.85 5.90
CA GLY A 342 11.46 10.64 5.22
C GLY A 342 10.27 10.87 4.31
N SER A 343 9.74 12.09 4.28
CA SER A 343 8.68 12.52 3.35
C SER A 343 9.08 12.61 1.88
N GLY A 344 10.37 12.51 1.54
CA GLY A 344 10.86 12.66 0.16
C GLY A 344 11.23 14.09 -0.25
N LYS A 345 11.81 14.91 0.65
CA LYS A 345 12.31 16.26 0.34
C LYS A 345 13.14 16.37 -0.94
N SER A 346 14.06 15.43 -1.15
CA SER A 346 14.91 15.38 -2.35
C SER A 346 14.11 15.22 -3.65
N LEU A 347 13.01 14.48 -3.62
CA LEU A 347 12.09 14.39 -4.76
C LEU A 347 11.38 15.72 -4.99
N THR A 348 10.97 16.41 -3.91
CA THR A 348 10.38 17.76 -4.00
C THR A 348 11.33 18.76 -4.65
N MET A 349 12.62 18.73 -4.29
CA MET A 349 13.64 19.56 -4.93
C MET A 349 13.73 19.27 -6.43
N MET A 350 13.72 18.00 -6.80
CA MET A 350 13.81 17.59 -8.19
C MET A 350 12.56 17.95 -9.00
N PHE A 351 11.37 17.81 -8.43
CA PHE A 351 10.12 18.27 -9.06
C PHE A 351 10.11 19.79 -9.26
N LEU A 352 10.64 20.56 -8.31
CA LEU A 352 10.81 22.00 -8.47
C LEU A 352 11.72 22.34 -9.67
N VAL A 353 12.88 21.69 -9.77
CA VAL A 353 13.81 21.87 -10.91
C VAL A 353 13.13 21.54 -12.24
N ARG A 354 12.44 20.39 -12.34
CA ARG A 354 11.72 19.99 -13.56
C ARG A 354 10.67 21.01 -13.95
N ARG A 355 9.86 21.47 -12.99
CA ARG A 355 8.81 22.45 -13.24
C ARG A 355 9.35 23.83 -13.63
N MET A 356 10.49 24.24 -13.08
CA MET A 356 11.15 25.48 -13.45
C MET A 356 11.70 25.44 -14.88
N ARG A 357 12.23 24.28 -15.32
CA ARG A 357 12.82 24.14 -16.67
C ARG A 357 11.81 24.14 -17.80
N THR A 358 10.58 23.73 -17.54
CA THR A 358 9.47 23.82 -18.49
C THR A 358 8.74 25.16 -18.45
N ASP A 359 9.02 26.01 -17.47
CA ASP A 359 8.37 27.30 -17.32
C ASP A 359 9.15 28.41 -18.04
N PRO A 360 8.57 29.13 -19.03
CA PRO A 360 9.27 30.17 -19.77
C PRO A 360 9.87 31.27 -18.90
N ALA A 361 9.25 31.60 -17.76
CA ALA A 361 9.73 32.64 -16.85
C ALA A 361 10.90 32.16 -15.98
N LEU A 362 10.97 30.86 -15.67
CA LEU A 362 11.93 30.30 -14.72
C LEU A 362 13.05 29.48 -15.36
N ARG A 363 12.91 29.04 -16.63
CA ARG A 363 13.93 28.23 -17.32
C ARG A 363 15.29 28.92 -17.41
N ARG A 364 15.32 30.26 -17.40
CA ARG A 364 16.53 31.09 -17.40
C ARG A 364 17.33 31.05 -16.10
N PHE A 365 16.75 30.53 -15.01
CA PHE A 365 17.40 30.54 -13.71
C PHE A 365 18.62 29.62 -13.67
N LYS A 366 19.72 30.13 -13.11
CA LYS A 366 20.80 29.28 -12.59
C LYS A 366 20.37 28.71 -11.25
N ILE A 367 20.41 27.39 -11.12
CA ILE A 367 20.01 26.67 -9.90
C ILE A 367 21.27 26.14 -9.22
N VAL A 368 21.52 26.58 -7.99
CA VAL A 368 22.65 26.15 -7.15
C VAL A 368 22.09 25.28 -6.04
N ILE A 369 22.47 24.01 -6.02
CA ILE A 369 22.03 23.02 -5.04
C ILE A 369 23.16 22.77 -4.06
N VAL A 370 22.89 23.11 -2.80
CA VAL A 370 23.77 22.86 -1.66
C VAL A 370 23.26 21.65 -0.92
N THR A 371 24.02 20.56 -0.99
CA THR A 371 23.66 19.28 -0.36
C THR A 371 24.92 18.50 0.02
N ASP A 372 24.79 17.55 0.93
CA ASP A 372 25.81 16.55 1.24
C ASP A 372 25.54 15.19 0.55
N ARG A 373 24.47 15.10 -0.23
CA ARG A 373 23.96 13.86 -0.84
C ARG A 373 24.43 13.64 -2.27
N THR A 374 25.29 12.65 -2.46
CA THR A 374 25.80 12.23 -3.78
C THR A 374 24.74 11.51 -4.63
N ASP A 375 23.74 10.89 -4.01
CA ASP A 375 22.61 10.26 -4.70
C ASP A 375 21.67 11.28 -5.33
N LEU A 376 21.39 12.38 -4.62
CA LEU A 376 20.64 13.53 -5.15
C LEU A 376 21.31 14.11 -6.40
N GLN A 377 22.65 14.23 -6.37
CA GLN A 377 23.43 14.66 -7.54
C GLN A 377 23.24 13.73 -8.74
N LYS A 378 23.33 12.40 -8.56
CA LYS A 378 23.16 11.43 -9.66
C LYS A 378 21.78 11.55 -10.31
N GLN A 379 20.73 11.69 -9.49
CA GLN A 379 19.34 11.76 -9.98
C GLN A 379 19.06 13.06 -10.75
N LEU A 380 19.54 14.18 -10.23
CA LEU A 380 19.35 15.46 -10.89
C LEU A 380 20.25 15.62 -12.12
N ALA A 381 21.38 14.93 -12.18
CA ALA A 381 22.17 14.88 -13.39
C ALA A 381 21.40 14.22 -14.55
N ALA A 382 20.67 13.13 -14.27
CA ALA A 382 19.76 12.53 -15.24
C ALA A 382 18.61 13.48 -15.64
N THR A 383 18.11 14.26 -14.68
CA THR A 383 17.06 15.27 -14.95
C THR A 383 17.55 16.40 -15.87
N ALA A 384 18.79 16.86 -15.69
CA ALA A 384 19.38 17.92 -16.50
C ALA A 384 19.66 17.47 -17.95
N ALA A 385 19.99 16.19 -18.16
CA ALA A 385 20.15 15.62 -19.50
C ALA A 385 18.87 15.80 -20.35
N LEU A 386 17.69 15.69 -19.74
CA LEU A 386 16.40 15.91 -20.41
C LEU A 386 16.17 17.37 -20.85
N SER A 387 16.84 18.33 -20.20
CA SER A 387 16.71 19.77 -20.51
C SER A 387 17.86 20.30 -21.38
N GLY A 388 18.84 19.46 -21.75
CA GLY A 388 20.07 19.89 -22.41
C GLY A 388 21.00 20.73 -21.53
N ASP A 389 20.73 20.78 -20.22
CA ASP A 389 21.50 21.56 -19.26
C ASP A 389 22.83 20.86 -18.92
N LEU A 390 23.92 21.61 -18.92
CA LEU A 390 25.20 21.13 -18.38
C LEU A 390 25.13 21.11 -16.84
N VAL A 391 25.33 19.93 -16.27
CA VAL A 391 25.43 19.73 -14.83
C VAL A 391 26.86 20.05 -14.39
N HIS A 392 27.02 21.08 -13.59
CA HIS A 392 28.32 21.46 -13.05
C HIS A 392 28.46 20.96 -11.62
N VAL A 393 29.46 20.13 -11.36
CA VAL A 393 29.79 19.65 -10.02
C VAL A 393 31.03 20.38 -9.53
N ALA A 394 30.86 21.23 -8.53
CA ALA A 394 31.98 21.95 -7.95
C ALA A 394 32.61 21.11 -6.82
N ASN A 395 33.89 20.77 -6.98
CA ASN A 395 34.63 19.93 -6.03
C ASN A 395 35.52 20.73 -5.07
N ASN A 396 35.64 22.05 -5.24
CA ASN A 396 36.40 22.95 -4.38
C ASN A 396 35.91 24.40 -4.55
N ALA A 397 36.37 25.30 -3.66
CA ALA A 397 36.00 26.72 -3.64
C ALA A 397 36.30 27.44 -4.94
N ALA A 398 37.51 27.26 -5.50
CA ALA A 398 37.93 27.93 -6.72
C ALA A 398 37.05 27.57 -7.94
N THR A 399 36.71 26.27 -8.08
CA THR A 399 35.85 25.78 -9.15
C THR A 399 34.43 26.28 -8.99
N LEU A 400 33.90 26.30 -7.75
CA LEU A 400 32.59 26.85 -7.46
C LEU A 400 32.53 28.33 -7.84
N LYS A 401 33.50 29.15 -7.39
CA LYS A 401 33.59 30.56 -7.75
C LYS A 401 33.61 30.76 -9.28
N LYS A 402 34.38 29.96 -10.01
CA LYS A 402 34.45 30.01 -11.48
C LYS A 402 33.09 29.74 -12.13
N ILE A 403 32.37 28.71 -11.69
CA ILE A 403 31.04 28.34 -12.25
C ILE A 403 29.99 29.40 -11.90
N LEU A 404 30.02 29.93 -10.68
CA LEU A 404 29.05 30.92 -10.21
C LEU A 404 29.17 32.27 -10.94
N ARG A 405 30.39 32.67 -11.34
CA ARG A 405 30.64 33.88 -12.15
C ARG A 405 30.02 33.84 -13.54
N GLN A 406 29.83 32.65 -14.12
CA GLN A 406 29.26 32.55 -15.45
C GLN A 406 27.83 33.08 -15.44
N GLU A 407 27.40 33.79 -16.48
CA GLU A 407 26.02 34.22 -16.62
C GLU A 407 25.18 33.15 -17.32
N GLY A 408 23.85 33.27 -17.22
CA GLY A 408 22.91 32.35 -17.87
C GLY A 408 22.50 31.13 -17.03
N PRO A 409 21.60 30.31 -17.58
CA PRO A 409 21.04 29.14 -16.90
C PRO A 409 22.12 28.07 -16.66
N GLY A 410 21.86 27.22 -15.68
CA GLY A 410 22.70 26.06 -15.39
C GLY A 410 22.30 25.39 -14.09
N LEU A 411 22.76 24.16 -13.90
CA LEU A 411 22.54 23.40 -12.67
C LEU A 411 23.89 23.14 -11.99
N VAL A 412 24.07 23.68 -10.79
CA VAL A 412 25.34 23.66 -10.05
C VAL A 412 25.18 22.90 -8.75
N PHE A 413 26.00 21.87 -8.53
CA PHE A 413 26.09 21.16 -7.26
C PHE A 413 27.29 21.66 -6.44
N ALA A 414 27.00 22.18 -5.25
CA ALA A 414 27.99 22.58 -4.26
C ALA A 414 27.97 21.59 -3.07
N MET A 415 28.98 20.72 -3.00
CA MET A 415 29.08 19.67 -1.97
C MET A 415 29.71 20.21 -0.68
N ILE A 416 28.92 20.40 0.39
CA ILE A 416 29.38 20.98 1.68
C ILE A 416 30.69 20.34 2.19
N GLN A 417 30.82 19.01 2.04
CA GLN A 417 31.95 18.23 2.54
C GLN A 417 33.31 18.59 1.91
N LYS A 418 33.32 19.14 0.68
CA LYS A 418 34.55 19.40 -0.09
C LYS A 418 35.12 20.81 0.10
N TYR A 419 34.51 21.62 0.97
CA TYR A 419 34.96 22.97 1.31
C TYR A 419 35.55 23.06 2.75
N ARG A 420 35.81 21.89 3.35
CA ARG A 420 36.49 21.73 4.65
C ARG A 420 38.00 21.62 4.47
N ASP A 421 38.77 22.08 5.45
CA ASP A 421 40.17 21.70 5.62
C ASP A 421 40.30 20.38 6.44
N ALA A 422 41.53 19.89 6.61
CA ALA A 422 41.82 18.63 7.31
C ALA A 422 41.45 18.65 8.81
N GLU A 423 41.20 19.83 9.38
CA GLU A 423 40.80 20.05 10.77
C GLU A 423 39.29 20.31 10.92
N GLY A 424 38.54 20.31 9.80
CA GLY A 424 37.09 20.51 9.78
C GLY A 424 36.64 21.97 9.91
N LYS A 425 37.55 22.94 9.79
CA LYS A 425 37.21 24.35 9.62
C LYS A 425 36.88 24.63 8.16
N ALA A 426 35.96 25.57 7.92
CA ALA A 426 35.72 26.05 6.57
C ALA A 426 37.02 26.68 6.06
N ASN A 427 37.46 26.29 4.85
CA ASN A 427 38.48 27.06 4.13
C ASN A 427 37.84 28.41 3.81
N ALA A 428 37.99 29.37 4.73
CA ALA A 428 37.45 30.70 4.65
C ALA A 428 38.21 31.47 3.55
N SER A 429 37.90 31.18 2.29
CA SER A 429 38.08 32.17 1.25
C SER A 429 36.77 32.94 1.18
N ASP A 430 36.75 34.19 1.65
CA ASP A 430 35.60 35.07 1.49
C ASP A 430 35.18 35.09 0.01
N PHE A 431 33.90 34.86 -0.25
CA PHE A 431 33.37 35.03 -1.60
C PHE A 431 33.24 36.53 -1.84
N GLU A 432 34.04 37.06 -2.76
CA GLU A 432 33.75 38.36 -3.37
C GLU A 432 32.42 38.29 -4.15
N GLN A 433 31.85 39.43 -4.52
CA GLN A 433 30.66 39.46 -5.37
C GLN A 433 30.95 38.76 -6.70
N LEU A 434 30.32 37.60 -6.93
CA LEU A 434 30.55 36.74 -8.09
C LEU A 434 29.55 37.00 -9.21
N ASN A 435 28.27 37.16 -8.86
CA ASN A 435 27.18 37.30 -9.82
C ASN A 435 25.98 38.03 -9.17
N THR A 436 25.52 39.11 -9.81
CA THR A 436 24.42 39.96 -9.32
C THR A 436 23.06 39.64 -9.93
N SER A 437 22.98 38.63 -10.80
CA SER A 437 21.73 38.26 -11.45
C SER A 437 20.64 37.90 -10.44
N GLN A 438 19.43 38.40 -10.69
CA GLN A 438 18.23 38.00 -9.95
C GLN A 438 17.74 36.60 -10.37
N ASP A 439 18.17 36.09 -11.53
CA ASP A 439 17.79 34.78 -12.06
C ASP A 439 18.68 33.65 -11.48
N ILE A 440 18.95 33.69 -10.18
CA ILE A 440 19.69 32.67 -9.46
C ILE A 440 18.85 32.16 -8.30
N LEU A 441 18.67 30.85 -8.23
CA LEU A 441 18.03 30.17 -7.12
C LEU A 441 19.07 29.30 -6.38
N VAL A 442 19.22 29.54 -5.08
CA VAL A 442 19.99 28.67 -4.19
C VAL A 442 19.04 27.78 -3.41
N MET A 443 19.13 26.47 -3.61
CA MET A 443 18.38 25.46 -2.87
C MET A 443 19.30 24.77 -1.86
N VAL A 444 18.91 24.75 -0.59
CA VAL A 444 19.72 24.17 0.49
C VAL A 444 18.99 22.98 1.11
N ASP A 445 19.61 21.81 1.07
CA ASP A 445 19.13 20.62 1.78
C ASP A 445 19.62 20.63 3.24
N GLU A 446 18.77 20.18 4.16
CA GLU A 446 19.00 20.23 5.61
C GLU A 446 19.44 21.63 6.09
N ALA A 447 18.65 22.64 5.69
CA ALA A 447 18.92 24.08 5.82
C ALA A 447 19.17 24.61 7.26
N HIS A 448 19.08 23.74 8.26
CA HIS A 448 19.32 24.04 9.67
C HIS A 448 20.73 23.69 10.16
N ARG A 449 21.58 23.04 9.35
CA ARG A 449 22.93 22.67 9.82
C ARG A 449 23.82 23.89 10.02
N THR A 450 24.50 24.00 11.17
CA THR A 450 25.49 25.06 11.47
C THR A 450 26.59 25.15 10.39
N GLN A 451 26.96 23.99 9.83
CA GLN A 451 27.94 23.82 8.75
C GLN A 451 27.49 24.41 7.40
N ALA A 452 26.17 24.57 7.19
CA ALA A 452 25.65 25.30 6.05
C ALA A 452 25.82 26.82 6.24
N GLY A 453 25.95 27.30 7.48
CA GLY A 453 26.04 28.73 7.80
C GLY A 453 27.16 29.46 7.08
N ASP A 454 28.40 28.94 7.11
CA ASP A 454 29.56 29.61 6.53
C ASP A 454 29.54 29.59 4.99
N LEU A 455 29.21 28.44 4.38
CA LEU A 455 29.02 28.37 2.93
C LEU A 455 27.83 29.23 2.48
N HIS A 456 26.77 29.28 3.29
CA HIS A 456 25.60 30.10 3.00
C HIS A 456 25.92 31.59 3.08
N ALA A 457 26.63 32.05 4.11
CA ALA A 457 27.10 33.43 4.23
C ALA A 457 27.99 33.82 3.04
N ASN A 458 28.89 32.91 2.62
CA ASN A 458 29.70 33.10 1.43
C ASN A 458 28.86 33.17 0.15
N LEU A 459 27.87 32.29 -0.02
CA LEU A 459 26.95 32.36 -1.16
C LEU A 459 26.12 33.64 -1.14
N GLN A 460 25.72 34.16 0.03
CA GLN A 460 25.03 35.45 0.15
C GLN A 460 25.93 36.62 -0.29
N ALA A 461 27.20 36.62 0.11
CA ALA A 461 28.16 37.63 -0.32
C ALA A 461 28.44 37.55 -1.83
N GLY A 462 28.59 36.33 -2.35
CA GLY A 462 28.87 36.11 -3.77
C GLY A 462 27.67 36.29 -4.71
N LEU A 463 26.45 36.04 -4.24
CA LEU A 463 25.21 36.02 -5.01
C LEU A 463 24.13 36.90 -4.34
N PRO A 464 24.34 38.23 -4.25
CA PRO A 464 23.56 39.11 -3.37
C PRO A 464 22.07 39.19 -3.70
N ASN A 465 21.67 38.88 -4.93
CA ASN A 465 20.29 39.02 -5.43
C ASN A 465 19.60 37.67 -5.71
N CYS A 466 20.15 36.56 -5.21
CA CYS A 466 19.56 35.24 -5.44
C CYS A 466 18.31 34.98 -4.56
N ALA A 467 17.34 34.26 -5.13
CA ALA A 467 16.27 33.63 -4.38
C ALA A 467 16.83 32.44 -3.59
N ARG A 468 16.27 32.16 -2.41
CA ARG A 468 16.78 31.12 -1.49
C ARG A 468 15.66 30.24 -0.98
N ILE A 469 15.75 28.93 -1.22
CA ILE A 469 14.77 27.97 -0.70
C ILE A 469 15.50 26.94 0.18
N GLY A 470 15.11 26.89 1.45
CA GLY A 470 15.63 25.93 2.43
C GLY A 470 14.70 24.73 2.58
N PHE A 471 15.22 23.53 2.44
CA PHE A 471 14.52 22.28 2.74
C PHE A 471 14.98 21.75 4.10
N THR A 472 14.05 21.44 4.99
CA THR A 472 14.39 20.89 6.31
C THR A 472 13.34 19.91 6.81
N GLY A 473 13.78 18.88 7.53
CA GLY A 473 12.88 18.01 8.31
C GLY A 473 12.60 18.53 9.73
N THR A 474 13.44 19.43 10.23
CA THR A 474 13.49 19.88 11.63
C THR A 474 13.93 21.34 11.64
N PRO A 475 13.02 22.30 11.37
CA PRO A 475 13.40 23.71 11.38
C PRO A 475 13.93 24.09 12.77
N ILE A 476 15.06 24.80 12.85
CA ILE A 476 15.56 25.31 14.13
C ILE A 476 14.63 26.45 14.57
N ILE A 477 13.87 26.20 15.63
CA ILE A 477 12.96 27.20 16.24
C ILE A 477 13.46 27.64 17.65
N MET A 478 14.43 26.92 18.25
CA MET A 478 15.04 27.26 19.55
C MET A 478 16.52 27.66 19.45
N GLY A 479 16.97 28.53 20.35
CA GLY A 479 18.32 29.13 20.38
C GLY A 479 18.33 30.61 19.99
N GLU A 480 19.42 31.16 19.47
CA GLU A 480 19.43 32.49 18.81
C GLU A 480 18.35 32.51 17.71
N LYS A 481 17.16 33.01 18.06
CA LYS A 481 15.83 32.83 17.45
C LYS A 481 15.64 33.31 15.99
N LYS A 482 16.70 33.37 15.18
CA LYS A 482 16.75 34.23 14.00
C LYS A 482 17.38 33.61 12.75
N ARG A 483 18.36 32.69 12.85
CA ARG A 483 19.18 32.37 11.66
C ARG A 483 18.42 31.74 10.48
N THR A 484 17.66 30.64 10.62
CA THR A 484 17.05 29.99 9.43
C THR A 484 15.92 30.81 8.81
N HIS A 485 15.03 31.41 9.62
CA HIS A 485 13.97 32.28 9.12
C HIS A 485 14.53 33.59 8.55
N ASP A 486 15.55 34.20 9.16
CA ASP A 486 16.17 35.42 8.62
C ASP A 486 16.95 35.12 7.33
N ILE A 487 17.48 33.91 7.20
CA ILE A 487 18.21 33.48 6.00
C ILE A 487 17.26 33.17 4.82
N PHE A 488 16.20 32.39 5.05
CA PHE A 488 15.36 31.85 3.97
C PHE A 488 14.02 32.58 3.84
N GLY A 489 13.54 33.24 4.89
CA GLY A 489 12.22 33.85 4.97
C GLY A 489 11.16 32.90 5.54
N GLU A 490 9.89 33.24 5.29
CA GLU A 490 8.73 32.51 5.78
C GLU A 490 8.61 31.10 5.19
N PHE A 491 7.85 30.24 5.88
CA PHE A 491 7.48 28.92 5.34
C PHE A 491 6.71 29.05 4.02
N ILE A 492 7.16 28.33 2.99
CA ILE A 492 6.43 28.09 1.74
C ILE A 492 5.40 26.98 1.97
N ASP A 493 5.81 25.91 2.64
CA ASP A 493 4.97 24.75 2.93
C ASP A 493 5.44 24.00 4.18
N LYS A 494 4.49 23.34 4.86
CA LYS A 494 4.71 22.52 6.05
C LYS A 494 4.07 21.14 5.88
N TYR A 495 4.79 20.09 6.28
CA TYR A 495 4.32 18.71 6.37
C TYR A 495 4.95 18.08 7.62
N THR A 496 4.14 17.96 8.66
CA THR A 496 4.59 17.65 10.04
C THR A 496 4.83 16.16 10.25
N ILE A 497 5.36 15.78 11.42
CA ILE A 497 5.54 14.37 11.80
C ILE A 497 4.16 13.69 11.94
N ARG A 498 3.20 14.36 12.57
CA ARG A 498 1.83 13.85 12.74
C ARG A 498 1.14 13.56 11.42
N GLU A 499 1.21 14.48 10.46
CA GLU A 499 0.66 14.27 9.12
C GLU A 499 1.32 13.06 8.45
N SER A 500 2.65 12.94 8.58
CA SER A 500 3.40 11.82 8.02
C SER A 500 3.08 10.46 8.63
N GLU A 501 2.82 10.39 9.93
CA GLU A 501 2.34 9.19 10.59
C GLU A 501 0.91 8.85 10.14
N ALA A 502 0.01 9.84 10.12
CA ALA A 502 -1.38 9.66 9.70
C ALA A 502 -1.50 9.18 8.24
N ASP A 503 -0.56 9.59 7.39
CA ASP A 503 -0.49 9.17 5.99
C ASP A 503 0.22 7.82 5.78
N GLY A 504 0.75 7.20 6.84
CA GLY A 504 1.58 6.00 6.73
C GLY A 504 2.89 6.23 5.96
N ALA A 505 3.35 7.47 5.86
CA ALA A 505 4.63 7.83 5.26
C ALA A 505 5.81 7.52 6.19
N THR A 506 5.57 7.56 7.50
CA THR A 506 6.50 7.17 8.57
C THR A 506 5.74 6.36 9.62
N VAL A 507 6.45 5.54 10.39
CA VAL A 507 5.90 4.87 11.58
C VAL A 507 6.20 5.68 12.84
N PRO A 508 5.35 5.58 13.88
CA PRO A 508 5.62 6.23 15.16
C PRO A 508 6.94 5.76 15.79
N VAL A 509 7.50 6.60 16.65
CA VAL A 509 8.71 6.29 17.42
C VAL A 509 8.38 6.16 18.91
N LEU A 510 8.68 5.00 19.47
CA LEU A 510 8.51 4.72 20.89
C LEU A 510 9.81 4.90 21.62
N TYR A 511 9.74 5.57 22.76
CA TYR A 511 10.89 5.86 23.60
C TYR A 511 10.88 5.02 24.87
N GLU A 512 12.06 4.49 25.21
CA GLU A 512 12.32 3.76 26.45
C GLU A 512 13.62 4.25 27.10
N GLY A 513 13.53 4.80 28.31
CA GLY A 513 14.69 5.13 29.13
C GLY A 513 15.12 3.95 30.00
N ARG A 514 16.43 3.69 30.06
CA ARG A 514 17.03 2.59 30.85
C ARG A 514 17.74 3.04 32.14
N THR A 515 17.64 4.33 32.49
CA THR A 515 18.15 4.91 33.73
C THR A 515 17.08 4.83 34.83
N ALA A 516 17.42 4.37 36.04
CA ALA A 516 16.45 4.25 37.12
C ALA A 516 16.24 5.59 37.84
N GLN A 517 15.00 5.84 38.25
CA GLN A 517 14.48 7.03 38.93
C GLN A 517 14.20 8.25 38.05
N GLY A 518 13.10 8.91 38.41
CA GLY A 518 12.35 9.80 37.55
C GLY A 518 13.08 11.09 37.21
N ALA A 519 12.60 11.71 36.15
CA ALA A 519 12.93 13.05 35.70
C ALA A 519 12.84 14.08 36.84
N VAL A 520 13.93 14.25 37.59
CA VAL A 520 14.15 15.37 38.48
C VAL A 520 15.38 16.12 37.97
N LYS A 521 15.24 17.44 37.96
CA LYS A 521 16.08 18.48 37.37
C LYS A 521 17.57 18.14 37.21
N ASP A 522 18.05 18.40 35.99
CA ASP A 522 19.40 18.22 35.47
C ASP A 522 19.79 16.74 35.30
N GLY A 523 19.99 16.32 34.04
CA GLY A 523 20.12 14.92 33.63
C GLY A 523 21.01 14.08 34.54
N SER A 524 20.63 12.81 34.71
CA SER A 524 21.28 11.82 35.58
C SER A 524 22.80 11.97 35.58
N SER A 525 23.38 12.16 36.76
CA SER A 525 24.83 12.27 36.89
C SER A 525 25.50 10.97 36.39
N LEU A 526 26.73 11.04 35.89
CA LEU A 526 27.43 9.83 35.43
C LEU A 526 27.62 8.83 36.56
N ASP A 527 27.68 9.34 37.79
CA ASP A 527 27.81 8.54 39.00
C ASP A 527 26.54 7.72 39.23
N GLU A 528 25.35 8.31 39.03
CA GLU A 528 24.07 7.59 39.05
C GLU A 528 23.98 6.54 37.95
N LEU A 529 24.33 6.89 36.70
CA LEU A 529 24.37 5.93 35.58
C LEU A 529 25.31 4.75 35.86
N PHE A 530 26.46 5.04 36.49
CA PHE A 530 27.43 4.02 36.84
C PHE A 530 26.93 3.13 37.99
N GLU A 531 26.32 3.72 39.01
CA GLU A 531 25.69 3.00 40.12
C GLU A 531 24.55 2.10 39.63
N ASP A 532 23.68 2.58 38.73
CA ASP A 532 22.56 1.81 38.18
C ASP A 532 23.00 0.50 37.50
N PHE A 533 24.03 0.55 36.64
CA PHE A 533 24.52 -0.64 35.93
C PHE A 533 25.29 -1.61 36.82
N PHE A 534 25.80 -1.15 37.96
CA PHE A 534 26.57 -1.94 38.90
C PHE A 534 25.89 -2.09 40.26
N ALA A 535 24.56 -1.90 40.33
CA ALA A 535 23.79 -1.93 41.59
C ALA A 535 23.89 -3.26 42.36
N GLU A 536 24.25 -4.36 41.67
CA GLU A 536 24.50 -5.68 42.29
C GLU A 536 25.92 -5.82 42.89
N ARG A 537 26.78 -4.79 42.77
CA ARG A 537 28.13 -4.75 43.33
C ARG A 537 28.15 -4.06 44.69
N SER A 538 29.14 -4.36 45.52
CA SER A 538 29.29 -3.66 46.82
C SER A 538 29.78 -2.22 46.63
N ASP A 539 29.42 -1.36 47.58
CA ASP A 539 29.81 0.06 47.58
C ASP A 539 31.34 0.25 47.47
N ASP A 540 32.12 -0.62 48.13
CA ASP A 540 33.59 -0.60 48.08
C ASP A 540 34.15 -0.95 46.69
N GLU A 541 33.52 -1.89 45.98
CA GLU A 541 33.90 -2.25 44.60
C GLU A 541 33.54 -1.12 43.62
N LEU A 542 32.38 -0.49 43.80
CA LEU A 542 31.92 0.66 43.03
C LEU A 542 32.90 1.84 43.15
N GLU A 543 33.28 2.21 44.38
CA GLU A 543 34.24 3.29 44.65
C GLU A 543 35.64 3.01 44.07
N ALA A 544 36.11 1.76 44.16
CA ALA A 544 37.39 1.36 43.56
C ALA A 544 37.37 1.49 42.03
N ILE A 545 36.24 1.16 41.39
CA ILE A 545 36.10 1.30 39.94
C ILE A 545 35.96 2.77 39.53
N LYS A 546 35.19 3.58 40.27
CA LYS A 546 35.07 5.03 40.02
C LYS A 546 36.42 5.75 40.10
N ARG A 547 37.24 5.47 41.12
CA ARG A 547 38.60 6.04 41.25
C ARG A 547 39.51 5.71 40.07
N LYS A 548 39.31 4.55 39.41
CA LYS A 548 40.07 4.14 38.24
C LYS A 548 39.70 4.94 36.98
N TYR A 549 38.49 5.52 36.91
CA TYR A 549 37.98 6.27 35.77
C TYR A 549 37.71 7.73 36.17
N ALA A 550 38.78 8.53 36.27
CA ALA A 550 38.73 9.88 36.85
C ALA A 550 38.00 10.97 36.02
N THR A 551 37.51 10.68 34.81
CA THR A 551 36.84 11.68 33.93
C THR A 551 35.60 11.12 33.25
N LYS A 552 34.67 12.03 32.88
CA LYS A 552 33.39 11.69 32.20
C LYS A 552 33.56 10.80 30.96
N GLY A 553 34.58 11.07 30.14
CA GLY A 553 34.88 10.26 28.97
C GLY A 553 35.40 8.87 29.33
N ASN A 554 36.27 8.77 30.34
CA ASN A 554 36.86 7.50 30.76
C ASN A 554 35.83 6.54 31.35
N VAL A 555 34.78 7.05 32.01
CA VAL A 555 33.68 6.24 32.54
C VAL A 555 32.81 5.68 31.41
N LEU A 556 32.36 6.51 30.47
CA LEU A 556 31.51 6.08 29.35
C LEU A 556 32.23 5.15 28.37
N GLU A 557 33.55 5.25 28.29
CA GLU A 557 34.37 4.36 27.49
C GLU A 557 34.80 3.09 28.26
N ALA A 558 34.55 3.00 29.56
CA ALA A 558 35.03 1.89 30.39
C ALA A 558 34.56 0.53 29.84
N THR A 559 35.50 -0.37 29.57
CA THR A 559 35.20 -1.68 28.95
C THR A 559 34.13 -2.45 29.70
N LYS A 560 34.18 -2.45 31.05
CA LYS A 560 33.17 -3.12 31.88
C LYS A 560 31.77 -2.53 31.68
N LEU A 561 31.64 -1.21 31.63
CA LEU A 561 30.34 -0.55 31.46
C LEU A 561 29.78 -0.83 30.06
N ILE A 562 30.62 -0.76 29.03
CA ILE A 562 30.23 -1.10 27.65
C ILE A 562 29.80 -2.56 27.55
N GLU A 563 30.49 -3.49 28.23
CA GLU A 563 30.11 -4.90 28.28
C GLU A 563 28.72 -5.09 28.91
N GLU A 564 28.42 -4.45 30.06
CA GLU A 564 27.10 -4.56 30.68
C GLU A 564 26.00 -3.94 29.80
N LYS A 565 26.26 -2.78 29.20
CA LYS A 565 25.34 -2.15 28.25
C LYS A 565 25.08 -3.06 27.04
N ALA A 566 26.12 -3.65 26.45
CA ALA A 566 25.98 -4.58 25.33
C ALA A 566 25.16 -5.83 25.71
N ARG A 567 25.35 -6.38 26.91
CA ARG A 567 24.53 -7.50 27.42
C ARG A 567 23.06 -7.12 27.53
N ASP A 568 22.75 -5.96 28.12
CA ASP A 568 21.36 -5.50 28.23
C ASP A 568 20.74 -5.21 26.85
N MET A 569 21.46 -4.49 25.99
CA MET A 569 21.03 -4.19 24.62
C MET A 569 20.72 -5.46 23.82
N LEU A 570 21.57 -6.49 23.93
CA LEU A 570 21.38 -7.76 23.23
C LEU A 570 20.22 -8.59 23.79
N ARG A 571 20.04 -8.63 25.13
CA ARG A 571 18.85 -9.24 25.75
C ARG A 571 17.57 -8.56 25.26
N HIS A 572 17.56 -7.23 25.24
CA HIS A 572 16.44 -6.45 24.70
C HIS A 572 16.19 -6.79 23.22
N TYR A 573 17.24 -6.78 22.40
CA TYR A 573 17.16 -7.05 20.97
C TYR A 573 16.54 -8.42 20.67
N VAL A 574 17.07 -9.49 21.29
CA VAL A 574 16.60 -10.87 21.08
C VAL A 574 15.16 -11.05 21.55
N THR A 575 14.73 -10.29 22.57
CA THR A 575 13.39 -10.41 23.15
C THR A 575 12.34 -9.63 22.34
N HIS A 576 12.67 -8.43 21.86
CA HIS A 576 11.67 -7.48 21.34
C HIS A 576 11.77 -7.24 19.84
N ILE A 577 12.97 -7.37 19.25
CA ILE A 577 13.29 -6.88 17.91
C ILE A 577 13.55 -8.03 16.94
N LEU A 578 14.44 -8.95 17.32
CA LEU A 578 14.79 -10.14 16.54
C LEU A 578 13.57 -11.00 16.15
N PRO A 579 12.53 -11.16 16.99
CA PRO A 579 11.37 -11.98 16.62
C PRO A 579 10.60 -11.46 15.41
N ASN A 580 10.69 -10.16 15.13
CA ASN A 580 10.11 -9.51 13.97
C ASN A 580 11.09 -9.39 12.78
N GLY A 581 12.34 -9.85 12.94
CA GLY A 581 13.36 -9.83 11.90
C GLY A 581 14.00 -8.46 11.61
N PHE A 582 13.83 -7.49 12.51
CA PHE A 582 14.41 -6.14 12.36
C PHE A 582 15.86 -6.08 12.86
N LYS A 583 16.60 -5.08 12.37
CA LYS A 583 18.00 -4.81 12.70
C LYS A 583 18.15 -3.61 13.66
N ALA A 584 19.35 -3.41 14.20
CA ALA A 584 19.64 -2.41 15.22
C ALA A 584 20.77 -1.44 14.84
N GLN A 585 20.69 -0.22 15.36
CA GLN A 585 21.80 0.75 15.34
C GLN A 585 22.19 1.14 16.77
N VAL A 586 23.49 1.29 17.03
CA VAL A 586 24.03 1.70 18.33
C VAL A 586 24.83 2.98 18.15
N VAL A 587 24.50 4.01 18.91
CA VAL A 587 25.16 5.32 18.86
C VAL A 587 26.06 5.48 20.08
N GLY A 588 27.34 5.14 19.91
CA GLY A 588 28.34 5.21 20.96
C GLY A 588 28.81 6.64 21.26
N TYR A 589 29.24 6.86 22.50
CA TYR A 589 29.79 8.13 22.99
C TYR A 589 30.98 8.63 22.16
N SER A 590 31.91 7.73 21.81
CA SER A 590 33.14 8.05 21.08
C SER A 590 33.47 7.00 20.02
N ARG A 591 34.48 7.29 19.18
CA ARG A 591 35.01 6.33 18.19
C ARG A 591 35.52 5.06 18.89
N LEU A 592 36.20 5.23 20.02
CA LEU A 592 36.73 4.13 20.81
C LEU A 592 35.60 3.31 21.45
N ALA A 593 34.57 3.96 21.99
CA ALA A 593 33.39 3.26 22.51
C ALA A 593 32.71 2.42 21.41
N ALA A 594 32.55 2.96 20.21
CA ALA A 594 31.94 2.24 19.08
C ALA A 594 32.73 0.99 18.67
N VAL A 595 34.07 1.02 18.73
CA VAL A 595 34.92 -0.17 18.50
C VAL A 595 34.76 -1.17 19.66
N ARG A 596 34.77 -0.70 20.91
CA ARG A 596 34.59 -1.55 22.10
C ARG A 596 33.23 -2.25 22.12
N TYR A 597 32.17 -1.57 21.67
CA TYR A 597 30.84 -2.16 21.57
C TYR A 597 30.82 -3.37 20.63
N LYS A 598 31.54 -3.35 19.49
CA LYS A 598 31.59 -4.49 18.57
C LYS A 598 32.05 -5.76 19.28
N VAL A 599 33.20 -5.66 19.97
CA VAL A 599 33.78 -6.77 20.75
C VAL A 599 32.86 -7.18 21.90
N ALA A 600 32.26 -6.20 22.58
CA ALA A 600 31.33 -6.47 23.69
C ALA A 600 30.07 -7.21 23.24
N PHE A 601 29.54 -6.90 22.05
CA PHE A 601 28.39 -7.61 21.48
C PHE A 601 28.72 -9.04 21.06
N GLU A 602 29.88 -9.27 20.44
CA GLU A 602 30.36 -10.61 20.11
C GLU A 602 30.44 -11.48 21.36
N LYS A 603 31.06 -10.96 22.43
CA LYS A 603 31.14 -11.64 23.74
C LYS A 603 29.75 -11.86 24.35
N ALA A 604 28.88 -10.84 24.36
CA ALA A 604 27.54 -10.96 24.92
C ALA A 604 26.68 -11.98 24.17
N ARG A 605 26.85 -12.12 22.85
CA ARG A 605 26.17 -13.13 22.02
C ARG A 605 26.58 -14.53 22.44
N ASP A 606 27.88 -14.76 22.57
CA ASP A 606 28.42 -16.08 22.90
C ASP A 606 28.01 -16.50 24.32
N GLU A 607 28.12 -15.57 25.29
CA GLU A 607 27.63 -15.78 26.67
C GLU A 607 26.13 -16.10 26.72
N LEU A 608 25.32 -15.42 25.89
CA LEU A 608 23.87 -15.61 25.87
C LEU A 608 23.47 -16.96 25.25
N LEU A 609 24.17 -17.39 24.18
CA LEU A 609 24.00 -18.70 23.56
C LEU A 609 24.35 -19.82 24.54
N GLU A 610 25.50 -19.74 25.20
CA GLU A 610 25.90 -20.73 26.20
C GLU A 610 24.90 -20.83 27.35
N ALA A 611 24.39 -19.69 27.83
CA ALA A 611 23.40 -19.67 28.90
C ALA A 611 22.05 -20.26 28.46
N ALA A 612 21.64 -20.05 27.22
CA ALA A 612 20.41 -20.62 26.66
C ALA A 612 20.50 -22.13 26.45
N ASP A 613 21.68 -22.64 26.05
CA ASP A 613 21.92 -24.08 25.89
C ASP A 613 21.78 -24.84 27.21
N ARG A 614 22.14 -24.20 28.34
CA ARG A 614 22.05 -24.77 29.70
C ARG A 614 20.63 -24.76 30.29
N LEU A 615 19.63 -24.19 29.60
CA LEU A 615 18.25 -24.23 30.08
C LEU A 615 17.71 -25.68 30.11
N SER A 616 16.84 -25.97 31.08
CA SER A 616 16.17 -27.27 31.14
C SER A 616 15.17 -27.44 29.98
N PRO A 617 14.84 -28.67 29.57
CA PRO A 617 13.86 -28.93 28.51
C PRO A 617 12.50 -28.27 28.77
N GLU A 618 12.05 -28.22 30.03
CA GLU A 618 10.76 -27.65 30.41
C GLU A 618 10.74 -26.13 30.20
N ILE A 619 11.85 -25.45 30.50
CA ILE A 619 11.98 -24.00 30.29
C ILE A 619 12.07 -23.68 28.79
N LYS A 620 12.79 -24.51 28.02
CA LYS A 620 12.93 -24.37 26.57
C LYS A 620 11.59 -24.52 25.84
N ALA A 621 10.68 -25.33 26.40
CA ALA A 621 9.35 -25.60 25.86
C ALA A 621 8.25 -24.62 26.33
N LEU A 622 8.59 -23.58 27.11
CA LEU A 622 7.63 -22.56 27.52
C LEU A 622 6.99 -21.89 26.30
N ASP A 623 5.66 -21.81 26.29
CA ASP A 623 4.90 -21.00 25.34
C ASP A 623 5.07 -19.49 25.62
N ASP A 624 4.61 -18.65 24.70
CA ASP A 624 4.77 -17.19 24.79
C ASP A 624 4.05 -16.57 26.00
N GLU A 625 2.93 -17.15 26.42
CA GLU A 625 2.13 -16.64 27.52
C GLU A 625 2.80 -16.92 28.87
N ALA A 626 3.26 -18.15 29.06
CA ALA A 626 4.00 -18.57 30.24
C ALA A 626 5.35 -17.88 30.31
N LEU A 627 6.00 -17.64 29.17
CA LEU A 627 7.28 -16.96 29.08
C LEU A 627 7.19 -15.49 29.49
N ALA A 628 6.18 -14.77 29.02
CA ALA A 628 6.00 -13.35 29.33
C ALA A 628 5.75 -13.08 30.83
N ARG A 629 5.33 -14.09 31.61
CA ARG A 629 5.22 -14.03 33.08
C ARG A 629 6.55 -14.26 33.81
N LYS A 630 7.61 -14.65 33.11
CA LYS A 630 8.94 -14.88 33.69
C LYS A 630 9.75 -13.60 33.76
N SER A 631 10.87 -13.64 34.49
CA SER A 631 11.80 -12.52 34.56
C SER A 631 12.34 -12.14 33.17
N PRO A 632 12.63 -10.86 32.90
CA PRO A 632 13.17 -10.42 31.61
C PRO A 632 14.43 -11.19 31.18
N LYS A 633 15.25 -11.58 32.15
CA LYS A 633 16.44 -12.42 31.93
C LYS A 633 16.08 -13.80 31.37
N LEU A 634 15.04 -14.44 31.91
CA LEU A 634 14.60 -15.75 31.44
C LEU A 634 13.90 -15.65 30.07
N GLN A 635 13.12 -14.59 29.85
CA GLN A 635 12.53 -14.28 28.54
C GLN A 635 13.60 -14.22 27.44
N ALA A 636 14.65 -13.44 27.68
CA ALA A 636 15.77 -13.32 26.73
C ALA A 636 16.46 -14.67 26.47
N LEU A 637 16.66 -15.51 27.49
CA LEU A 637 17.32 -16.81 27.33
C LEU A 637 16.47 -17.79 26.52
N VAL A 638 15.15 -17.85 26.74
CA VAL A 638 14.27 -18.72 25.95
C VAL A 638 14.17 -18.23 24.50
N GLN A 639 14.07 -16.92 24.27
CA GLN A 639 14.10 -16.39 22.91
C GLN A 639 15.45 -16.67 22.24
N THR A 640 16.57 -16.55 22.97
CA THR A 640 17.90 -16.94 22.47
C THR A 640 17.93 -18.39 22.03
N TRP A 641 17.39 -19.31 22.85
CA TRP A 641 17.27 -20.72 22.49
C TRP A 641 16.46 -20.94 21.20
N ARG A 642 15.32 -20.25 21.06
CA ARG A 642 14.44 -20.34 19.88
C ARG A 642 15.13 -19.83 18.61
N TYR A 643 15.93 -18.77 18.72
CA TYR A 643 16.63 -18.13 17.60
C TYR A 643 18.11 -18.50 17.49
N ARG A 644 18.58 -19.52 18.22
CA ARG A 644 20.01 -19.83 18.39
C ARG A 644 20.79 -19.96 17.09
N GLU A 645 20.21 -20.56 16.05
CA GLU A 645 20.86 -20.74 14.74
C GLU A 645 21.10 -19.43 14.01
N LEU A 646 20.15 -18.50 14.10
CA LEU A 646 20.31 -17.14 13.56
C LEU A 646 21.23 -16.32 14.45
N LEU A 647 21.05 -16.41 15.77
CA LEU A 647 21.83 -15.65 16.74
C LEU A 647 23.32 -15.96 16.61
N ALA A 648 23.69 -17.24 16.47
CA ALA A 648 25.06 -17.70 16.26
C ALA A 648 25.71 -17.13 14.99
N LYS A 649 24.91 -16.77 13.98
CA LYS A 649 25.40 -16.18 12.72
C LYS A 649 25.45 -14.66 12.74
N LEU A 650 24.85 -13.98 13.73
CA LEU A 650 24.76 -12.52 13.71
C LEU A 650 26.14 -11.87 13.69
N GLU A 651 26.25 -10.86 12.84
CA GLU A 651 27.44 -10.02 12.70
C GLU A 651 27.18 -8.60 13.19
N PHE A 652 28.26 -7.92 13.62
CA PHE A 652 28.28 -6.55 14.13
C PHE A 652 29.34 -5.75 13.36
N ALA A 653 28.99 -4.56 12.86
CA ALA A 653 29.94 -3.70 12.15
C ALA A 653 30.04 -2.31 12.77
N THR A 654 31.27 -1.80 12.88
CA THR A 654 31.55 -0.44 13.36
C THR A 654 31.83 0.48 12.18
N ILE A 655 31.11 1.61 12.11
CA ILE A 655 31.27 2.64 11.07
C ILE A 655 31.59 3.97 11.76
N VAL A 656 32.85 4.42 11.63
CA VAL A 656 33.33 5.68 12.21
C VAL A 656 34.17 6.46 11.21
N SER A 657 34.24 7.78 11.38
CA SER A 657 35.07 8.63 10.53
C SER A 657 36.55 8.35 10.77
N GLY A 658 37.36 8.39 9.71
CA GLY A 658 38.82 8.37 9.80
C GLY A 658 39.41 9.69 10.30
N SER A 659 40.64 9.62 10.81
CA SER A 659 41.48 10.74 11.23
C SER A 659 42.90 10.57 10.70
N ASN A 660 43.62 11.68 10.47
CA ASN A 660 45.00 11.65 9.97
C ASN A 660 45.99 11.01 10.96
N ASN A 661 45.62 10.90 12.23
CA ASN A 661 46.44 10.30 13.28
C ASN A 661 46.05 8.84 13.57
N ASP A 662 45.18 8.24 12.76
CA ASP A 662 44.75 6.85 12.96
C ASP A 662 45.86 5.86 12.56
N GLY A 663 46.15 4.90 13.44
CA GLY A 663 46.97 3.73 13.11
C GLY A 663 46.24 2.74 12.17
N SER A 664 46.97 1.73 11.70
CA SER A 664 46.43 0.71 10.77
C SER A 664 45.22 -0.06 11.33
N GLU A 665 45.13 -0.17 12.66
CA GLU A 665 44.04 -0.85 13.36
C GLU A 665 42.66 -0.20 13.14
N TRP A 666 42.62 1.09 12.77
CA TRP A 666 41.36 1.79 12.51
C TRP A 666 40.81 1.56 11.10
N GLN A 667 41.65 1.10 10.16
CA GLN A 667 41.26 0.95 8.75
C GLN A 667 40.06 0.01 8.57
N GLU A 668 39.90 -0.98 9.44
CA GLU A 668 38.73 -1.87 9.42
C GLU A 668 37.41 -1.11 9.60
N HIS A 669 37.42 0.00 10.34
CA HIS A 669 36.22 0.76 10.71
C HIS A 669 36.08 2.09 9.95
N THR A 670 37.15 2.56 9.32
CA THR A 670 37.23 3.87 8.64
C THR A 670 37.31 3.77 7.11
N ASP A 671 37.64 2.60 6.56
CA ASP A 671 37.72 2.39 5.10
C ASP A 671 36.35 2.55 4.43
N ARG A 672 36.30 3.39 3.39
CA ARG A 672 35.04 3.77 2.73
C ARG A 672 34.38 2.62 2.00
N ALA A 673 35.15 1.77 1.31
CA ALA A 673 34.60 0.68 0.52
C ALA A 673 33.95 -0.37 1.43
N ARG A 674 34.61 -0.71 2.55
CA ARG A 674 34.06 -1.59 3.58
C ARG A 674 32.83 -1.01 4.26
N GLN A 675 32.81 0.29 4.53
CA GLN A 675 31.64 0.95 5.10
C GLN A 675 30.43 0.88 4.15
N ASP A 676 30.64 1.18 2.87
CA ASP A 676 29.56 1.14 1.87
C ASP A 676 29.06 -0.31 1.67
N GLU A 677 29.94 -1.31 1.74
CA GLU A 677 29.57 -2.75 1.74
C GLU A 677 28.75 -3.13 2.98
N ALA A 678 29.21 -2.79 4.18
CA ALA A 678 28.49 -3.06 5.43
C ALA A 678 27.10 -2.39 5.43
N ILE A 679 27.00 -1.17 4.91
CA ILE A 679 25.72 -0.48 4.73
C ILE A 679 24.79 -1.24 3.77
N ALA A 680 25.32 -1.73 2.64
CA ALA A 680 24.53 -2.50 1.68
C ALA A 680 24.04 -3.84 2.28
N ARG A 681 24.92 -4.55 3.00
CA ARG A 681 24.61 -5.77 3.74
C ARG A 681 23.55 -5.54 4.82
N PHE A 682 23.68 -4.48 5.60
CA PHE A 682 22.73 -4.14 6.65
C PHE A 682 21.31 -3.94 6.11
N LYS A 683 21.13 -3.32 4.93
CA LYS A 683 19.80 -3.08 4.35
C LYS A 683 19.07 -4.35 3.89
N LYS A 684 19.75 -5.49 3.77
CA LYS A 684 19.13 -6.77 3.43
C LYS A 684 18.37 -7.35 4.64
N PRO A 685 17.23 -8.04 4.45
CA PRO A 685 16.48 -8.67 5.54
C PRO A 685 17.31 -9.70 6.33
N LEU A 686 17.01 -9.87 7.63
CA LEU A 686 17.61 -10.93 8.46
C LEU A 686 16.99 -12.30 8.19
N LEU A 687 15.67 -12.33 8.04
CA LEU A 687 14.87 -13.53 7.84
C LEU A 687 14.37 -13.59 6.38
N PRO A 688 14.30 -14.79 5.77
CA PRO A 688 13.69 -14.93 4.45
C PRO A 688 12.21 -14.56 4.52
N LYS A 689 11.69 -13.96 3.46
CA LYS A 689 10.23 -13.81 3.33
C LYS A 689 9.63 -15.18 3.03
N GLU A 690 8.43 -15.44 3.53
CA GLU A 690 7.65 -16.63 3.15
C GLU A 690 7.62 -16.75 1.62
N GLY A 691 8.02 -17.91 1.09
CA GLY A 691 8.05 -18.19 -0.35
C GLY A 691 9.27 -17.68 -1.13
N GLN A 692 10.26 -17.02 -0.51
CA GLN A 692 11.46 -16.53 -1.21
C GLN A 692 12.76 -17.01 -0.57
N THR A 693 13.58 -17.71 -1.37
CA THR A 693 14.97 -18.02 -1.06
C THR A 693 15.91 -16.99 -1.72
N ALA A 694 16.86 -16.42 -0.95
CA ALA A 694 18.18 -15.96 -1.44
C ALA A 694 18.62 -14.47 -1.33
N ASN A 695 18.04 -13.60 -0.49
CA ASN A 695 18.68 -12.28 -0.24
C ASN A 695 18.65 -11.81 1.23
N THR A 696 18.97 -12.71 2.16
CA THR A 696 19.15 -12.38 3.59
C THR A 696 20.61 -12.10 3.92
N ASP A 697 20.88 -11.30 4.95
CA ASP A 697 22.24 -11.05 5.44
C ASP A 697 22.28 -10.94 6.97
N PRO A 698 23.20 -11.66 7.66
CA PRO A 698 23.25 -11.74 9.12
C PRO A 698 23.81 -10.50 9.82
N LEU A 699 24.29 -9.47 9.09
CA LEU A 699 24.74 -8.23 9.70
C LEU A 699 23.57 -7.50 10.37
N ALA A 700 23.48 -7.62 11.70
CA ALA A 700 22.33 -7.18 12.49
C ALA A 700 22.50 -5.82 13.16
N PHE A 701 23.75 -5.41 13.42
CA PHE A 701 24.05 -4.17 14.15
C PHE A 701 25.02 -3.28 13.38
N LEU A 702 24.66 -2.01 13.24
CA LEU A 702 25.61 -0.94 12.91
C LEU A 702 25.93 -0.12 14.15
N ILE A 703 27.21 -0.03 14.48
CA ILE A 703 27.70 0.70 15.65
C ILE A 703 28.43 1.94 15.15
N VAL A 704 27.93 3.11 15.53
CA VAL A 704 28.36 4.39 14.98
C VAL A 704 28.65 5.39 16.10
N LYS A 705 29.42 6.44 15.77
CA LYS A 705 29.55 7.63 16.62
C LYS A 705 28.71 8.80 16.09
N SER A 706 29.07 9.33 14.92
CA SER A 706 28.37 10.44 14.26
C SER A 706 27.99 10.14 12.80
N MET A 707 28.52 9.07 12.22
CA MET A 707 28.14 8.65 10.88
C MET A 707 26.75 8.02 10.91
N LEU A 708 26.04 8.09 9.79
CA LEU A 708 24.71 7.48 9.58
C LEU A 708 23.57 8.04 10.46
N LEU A 709 23.83 8.99 11.34
CA LEU A 709 22.77 9.70 12.09
C LEU A 709 21.94 10.63 11.21
N THR A 710 22.49 11.00 10.04
CA THR A 710 21.82 11.81 9.03
C THR A 710 21.99 11.17 7.66
N GLY A 711 21.00 11.35 6.77
CA GLY A 711 21.06 10.87 5.38
C GLY A 711 20.96 9.34 5.18
N PHE A 712 21.07 8.52 6.23
CA PHE A 712 21.02 7.06 6.14
C PHE A 712 19.59 6.51 6.13
N ASP A 713 19.18 5.81 5.07
CA ASP A 713 17.82 5.27 4.94
C ASP A 713 17.84 3.73 4.95
N ALA A 714 17.28 3.13 6.02
CA ALA A 714 17.21 1.69 6.23
C ALA A 714 15.85 1.28 6.85
N PRO A 715 14.83 0.95 6.04
CA PRO A 715 13.53 0.51 6.54
C PRO A 715 13.56 -0.69 7.49
N ILE A 716 14.58 -1.55 7.38
CA ILE A 716 14.78 -2.74 8.22
C ILE A 716 15.26 -2.42 9.65
N GLU A 717 15.74 -1.20 9.91
CA GLU A 717 16.18 -0.78 11.25
C GLU A 717 14.95 -0.60 12.15
N GLY A 718 14.81 -1.45 13.16
CA GLY A 718 13.68 -1.44 14.10
C GLY A 718 13.98 -0.75 15.42
N VAL A 719 15.26 -0.72 15.83
CA VAL A 719 15.67 -0.15 17.12
C VAL A 719 16.96 0.66 17.02
N MET A 720 17.02 1.74 17.78
CA MET A 720 18.21 2.55 18.00
C MET A 720 18.55 2.61 19.49
N TYR A 721 19.79 2.27 19.82
CA TYR A 721 20.35 2.35 21.16
C TYR A 721 21.22 3.60 21.28
N LEU A 722 20.86 4.53 22.17
CA LEU A 722 21.56 5.80 22.36
C LEU A 722 22.42 5.75 23.62
N ASP A 723 23.74 5.87 23.44
CA ASP A 723 24.72 5.94 24.53
C ASP A 723 25.57 7.22 24.45
N ARG A 724 24.97 8.32 24.00
CA ARG A 724 25.62 9.63 23.98
C ARG A 724 24.63 10.76 24.17
N SER A 725 25.13 11.91 24.62
CA SER A 725 24.37 13.15 24.59
C SER A 725 24.15 13.59 23.13
N ILE A 726 22.89 13.76 22.76
CA ILE A 726 22.46 14.36 21.49
C ILE A 726 21.44 15.44 21.82
N ARG A 727 21.48 16.57 21.12
CA ARG A 727 20.64 17.74 21.40
C ARG A 727 20.00 18.29 20.12
N GLU A 728 18.92 19.04 20.31
CA GLU A 728 18.29 19.88 19.28
C GLU A 728 17.98 19.10 17.98
N ALA A 729 18.31 19.67 16.81
CA ALA A 729 18.00 19.10 15.52
C ALA A 729 18.71 17.77 15.24
N GLU A 730 19.91 17.55 15.79
CA GLU A 730 20.65 16.29 15.63
C GLU A 730 19.87 15.13 16.28
N LEU A 731 19.21 15.40 17.42
CA LEU A 731 18.41 14.40 18.13
C LEU A 731 17.20 13.97 17.29
N LEU A 732 16.42 14.93 16.79
CA LEU A 732 15.26 14.66 15.95
C LEU A 732 15.62 13.92 14.65
N GLN A 733 16.76 14.27 14.03
CA GLN A 733 17.24 13.56 12.83
C GLN A 733 17.65 12.12 13.13
N THR A 734 18.30 11.91 14.28
CA THR A 734 18.82 10.62 14.75
C THR A 734 17.67 9.67 15.05
N ILE A 735 16.68 10.08 15.86
CA ILE A 735 15.52 9.23 16.17
C ILE A 735 14.66 8.95 14.92
N ALA A 736 14.65 9.85 13.94
CA ALA A 736 13.95 9.65 12.67
C ALA A 736 14.67 8.67 11.71
N ARG A 737 15.65 7.88 12.17
CA ARG A 737 16.19 6.73 11.42
C ARG A 737 15.30 5.49 11.55
N VAL A 738 14.73 5.26 12.74
CA VAL A 738 13.87 4.10 13.00
C VAL A 738 12.43 4.27 12.49
N ASN A 739 12.03 5.47 12.09
CA ASN A 739 10.65 5.81 11.68
C ASN A 739 10.27 5.42 10.23
N ARG A 740 11.15 4.71 9.51
CA ARG A 740 10.94 4.36 8.09
C ARG A 740 10.00 3.18 7.91
N THR A 741 9.05 3.28 6.99
CA THR A 741 8.11 2.19 6.69
C THR A 741 8.74 1.11 5.82
N GLY A 742 8.42 -0.15 6.07
CA GLY A 742 8.92 -1.30 5.32
C GLY A 742 8.96 -2.58 6.16
N PHE A 743 9.06 -3.74 5.51
CA PHE A 743 9.18 -5.05 6.18
C PHE A 743 8.09 -5.37 7.22
N GLY A 744 6.88 -4.79 7.08
CA GLY A 744 5.79 -4.96 8.05
C GLY A 744 6.03 -4.24 9.38
N LYS A 745 7.03 -3.36 9.46
CA LYS A 745 7.30 -2.55 10.66
C LYS A 745 6.16 -1.59 10.91
N SER A 746 5.59 -1.67 12.11
CA SER A 746 4.52 -0.79 12.60
C SER A 746 5.06 0.36 13.45
N VAL A 747 6.27 0.24 13.99
CA VAL A 747 6.85 1.20 14.92
C VAL A 747 8.38 1.14 14.94
N GLY A 748 9.04 2.27 15.23
CA GLY A 748 10.47 2.33 15.53
C GLY A 748 10.70 2.50 17.04
N ILE A 749 11.78 1.92 17.58
CA ILE A 749 12.08 1.99 19.02
C ILE A 749 13.39 2.73 19.26
N VAL A 750 13.40 3.65 20.22
CA VAL A 750 14.61 4.32 20.72
C VAL A 750 14.80 3.97 22.19
N VAL A 751 15.93 3.34 22.50
CA VAL A 751 16.31 2.96 23.86
C VAL A 751 17.49 3.81 24.32
N ASP A 752 17.31 4.51 25.43
CA ASP A 752 18.23 5.54 25.90
C ASP A 752 18.99 5.11 27.16
N TYR A 753 20.31 5.03 27.02
CA TYR A 753 21.29 4.66 28.05
C TYR A 753 22.04 5.88 28.61
N PHE A 754 21.77 7.09 28.11
CA PHE A 754 22.45 8.32 28.50
C PHE A 754 21.55 9.28 29.30
N GLY A 755 20.23 9.24 29.10
CA GLY A 755 19.28 10.16 29.75
C GLY A 755 18.96 11.41 28.93
N VAL A 756 18.78 11.24 27.62
CA VAL A 756 18.48 12.29 26.63
C VAL A 756 17.02 12.78 26.70
N ALA A 757 16.12 12.12 27.44
CA ALA A 757 14.70 12.49 27.58
C ALA A 757 14.44 13.98 27.82
N ASN A 758 15.20 14.62 28.73
CA ASN A 758 15.04 16.05 29.02
C ASN A 758 15.50 16.94 27.87
N HIS A 759 16.58 16.56 27.17
CA HIS A 759 17.02 17.24 25.96
C HIS A 759 16.03 17.06 24.81
N LEU A 760 15.31 15.95 24.80
CA LEU A 760 14.28 15.65 23.82
C LEU A 760 13.03 16.50 24.04
N LYS A 761 12.53 16.57 25.29
CA LYS A 761 11.42 17.44 25.64
C LYS A 761 11.74 18.91 25.32
N ALA A 762 12.92 19.39 25.72
CA ALA A 762 13.38 20.72 25.38
C ALA A 762 13.49 20.95 23.86
N ALA A 763 13.93 19.95 23.09
CA ALA A 763 13.98 20.07 21.63
C ALA A 763 12.59 20.13 20.98
N LEU A 764 11.59 19.45 21.56
CA LEU A 764 10.21 19.45 21.07
C LEU A 764 9.44 20.72 21.49
N GLU A 765 9.71 21.29 22.68
CA GLU A 765 9.13 22.57 23.15
C GLU A 765 9.43 23.76 22.20
N ALA A 766 10.41 23.62 21.30
CA ALA A 766 10.72 24.59 20.26
C ALA A 766 9.61 24.76 19.22
N TYR A 767 8.79 23.73 19.04
CA TYR A 767 7.78 23.66 18.00
C TYR A 767 6.40 23.89 18.63
N SER A 768 5.40 24.25 17.81
CA SER A 768 4.03 24.33 18.32
C SER A 768 3.57 22.93 18.75
N ASP A 769 2.72 22.83 19.77
CA ASP A 769 2.21 21.55 20.25
C ASP A 769 1.60 20.73 19.10
N GLU A 770 0.92 21.38 18.14
CA GLU A 770 0.37 20.75 16.93
C GLU A 770 1.44 20.19 15.97
N ASP A 771 2.61 20.84 15.88
CA ASP A 771 3.68 20.47 14.94
C ASP A 771 4.52 19.25 15.42
N VAL A 772 4.62 19.05 16.73
CA VAL A 772 5.39 17.95 17.37
C VAL A 772 4.53 16.87 18.03
N ASP A 773 3.20 17.04 18.03
CA ASP A 773 2.27 16.03 18.49
C ASP A 773 2.55 14.67 17.81
N GLY A 774 2.67 13.61 18.61
CA GLY A 774 3.00 12.26 18.16
C GLY A 774 4.49 11.97 17.88
N ALA A 775 5.38 12.98 17.89
CA ALA A 775 6.79 12.80 17.51
C ALA A 775 7.55 11.74 18.32
N LEU A 776 7.21 11.60 19.61
CA LEU A 776 7.58 10.47 20.46
C LEU A 776 6.45 10.13 21.41
N ARG A 777 6.19 8.84 21.57
CA ARG A 777 5.24 8.33 22.56
C ARG A 777 6.00 7.49 23.55
N SER A 778 5.63 7.58 24.84
CA SER A 778 6.15 6.59 25.77
C SER A 778 5.58 5.24 25.38
N LEU A 779 6.40 4.20 25.38
CA LEU A 779 5.89 2.83 25.22
C LEU A 779 4.86 2.48 26.33
N LYS A 780 4.85 3.21 27.46
CA LYS A 780 3.81 3.09 28.50
C LYS A 780 2.45 3.66 28.07
N ASP A 781 2.43 4.64 27.17
CA ASP A 781 1.20 5.29 26.68
C ASP A 781 0.43 4.41 25.68
N GLU A 782 1.10 3.39 25.11
CA GLU A 782 0.46 2.41 24.23
C GLU A 782 -0.43 1.41 25.01
N ILE A 783 -0.26 1.29 26.33
CA ILE A 783 -1.10 0.39 27.15
C ILE A 783 -2.55 0.88 27.22
N PRO A 784 -2.84 2.17 27.50
CA PRO A 784 -4.18 2.73 27.34
C PRO A 784 -4.79 2.51 25.95
N ALA A 785 -4.00 2.69 24.88
CA ALA A 785 -4.46 2.49 23.52
C ALA A 785 -4.78 1.01 23.21
N LEU A 786 -3.97 0.08 23.70
CA LEU A 786 -4.24 -1.36 23.65
C LEU A 786 -5.57 -1.69 24.33
N ARG A 787 -5.81 -1.12 25.53
CA ARG A 787 -7.06 -1.32 26.28
C ARG A 787 -8.28 -0.76 25.52
N ASP A 788 -8.20 0.46 24.98
CA ASP A 788 -9.29 1.05 24.19
C ASP A 788 -9.61 0.20 22.95
N ARG A 789 -8.59 -0.22 22.20
CA ARG A 789 -8.79 -1.06 21.00
C ARG A 789 -9.32 -2.45 21.34
N HIS A 790 -8.87 -3.05 22.43
CA HIS A 790 -9.43 -4.29 22.98
C HIS A 790 -10.92 -4.12 23.30
N LEU A 791 -11.29 -3.09 24.06
CA LEU A 791 -12.69 -2.80 24.40
C LEU A 791 -13.54 -2.61 23.15
N ARG A 792 -13.06 -1.85 22.16
CA ARG A 792 -13.79 -1.65 20.89
C ARG A 792 -14.05 -2.96 20.15
N ALA A 793 -13.07 -3.87 20.10
CA ALA A 793 -13.22 -5.17 19.45
C ALA A 793 -14.25 -6.04 20.19
N VAL A 794 -14.18 -6.07 21.52
CA VAL A 794 -15.13 -6.81 22.36
C VAL A 794 -16.53 -6.20 22.33
N ASP A 795 -16.65 -4.88 22.24
CA ASP A 795 -17.93 -4.17 22.23
C ASP A 795 -18.80 -4.48 21.00
N VAL A 796 -18.20 -4.95 19.90
CA VAL A 796 -18.99 -5.49 18.78
C VAL A 796 -19.81 -6.70 19.23
N LEU A 797 -19.26 -7.57 20.07
CA LEU A 797 -20.00 -8.73 20.58
C LEU A 797 -20.90 -8.34 21.76
N ARG A 798 -20.43 -7.46 22.68
CA ARG A 798 -21.25 -7.01 23.84
C ARG A 798 -22.48 -6.22 23.44
N SER A 799 -22.39 -5.37 22.42
CA SER A 799 -23.55 -4.64 21.90
C SER A 799 -24.65 -5.56 21.36
N ARG A 800 -24.36 -6.86 21.20
CA ARG A 800 -25.27 -7.92 20.79
C ARG A 800 -25.61 -8.89 21.91
N GLY A 801 -25.33 -8.52 23.17
CA GLY A 801 -25.66 -9.31 24.35
C GLY A 801 -24.68 -10.44 24.66
N ILE A 802 -23.52 -10.49 23.99
CA ILE A 802 -22.51 -11.52 24.25
C ILE A 802 -21.42 -10.98 25.16
N GLU A 803 -21.36 -11.51 26.38
CA GLU A 803 -20.31 -11.17 27.35
C GLU A 803 -19.18 -12.20 27.43
N ASN A 804 -19.45 -13.45 27.04
CA ASN A 804 -18.49 -14.56 27.14
C ASN A 804 -17.85 -14.89 25.80
N LEU A 805 -16.59 -14.47 25.61
CA LEU A 805 -15.81 -14.75 24.39
C LEU A 805 -15.40 -16.23 24.23
N ASN A 806 -15.58 -17.06 25.25
CA ASN A 806 -15.27 -18.49 25.16
C ASN A 806 -16.41 -19.29 24.51
N ASP A 807 -17.61 -18.70 24.38
CA ASP A 807 -18.71 -19.29 23.62
C ASP A 807 -18.59 -18.88 22.15
N ILE A 808 -17.63 -19.52 21.47
CA ILE A 808 -17.22 -19.13 20.12
C ILE A 808 -18.38 -19.25 19.13
N GLU A 809 -19.21 -20.27 19.28
CA GLU A 809 -20.37 -20.48 18.41
C GLU A 809 -21.39 -19.34 18.56
N THR A 810 -21.72 -18.95 19.79
CA THR A 810 -22.63 -17.81 20.02
C THR A 810 -22.00 -16.52 19.51
N CYS A 811 -20.70 -16.32 19.70
CA CYS A 811 -19.96 -15.18 19.13
C CYS A 811 -20.06 -15.16 17.59
N VAL A 812 -19.82 -16.28 16.91
CA VAL A 812 -19.89 -16.40 15.45
C VAL A 812 -21.32 -16.16 14.96
N GLN A 813 -22.34 -16.63 15.68
CA GLN A 813 -23.75 -16.37 15.37
C GLN A 813 -24.12 -14.89 15.49
N ALA A 814 -23.60 -14.15 16.48
CA ALA A 814 -23.82 -12.71 16.55
C ALA A 814 -23.11 -11.91 15.44
N LEU A 815 -22.23 -12.56 14.69
CA LEU A 815 -21.63 -12.05 13.47
C LEU A 815 -22.43 -12.53 12.23
N ASP A 816 -23.75 -12.62 12.32
CA ASP A 816 -24.67 -13.09 11.26
C ASP A 816 -24.72 -12.18 10.02
N SER A 817 -24.56 -10.88 10.22
CA SER A 817 -24.59 -9.88 9.17
C SER A 817 -23.19 -9.49 8.70
N GLU A 818 -23.05 -9.33 7.40
CA GLU A 818 -21.80 -8.97 6.73
C GLU A 818 -21.19 -7.68 7.32
N ARG A 819 -21.99 -6.62 7.45
CA ARG A 819 -21.55 -5.34 8.05
C ARG A 819 -20.89 -5.52 9.42
N VAL A 820 -21.40 -6.45 10.23
CA VAL A 820 -20.95 -6.67 11.60
C VAL A 820 -19.68 -7.50 11.65
N ARG A 821 -19.58 -8.54 10.83
CA ARG A 821 -18.33 -9.29 10.61
C ARG A 821 -17.20 -8.36 10.23
N GLN A 822 -17.51 -7.39 9.39
CA GLN A 822 -16.55 -6.43 8.87
C GLN A 822 -16.11 -5.41 9.91
N GLU A 823 -17.06 -4.82 10.66
CA GLU A 823 -16.76 -3.99 11.82
C GLU A 823 -15.90 -4.74 12.85
N PHE A 824 -16.23 -6.01 13.12
CA PHE A 824 -15.46 -6.89 14.00
C PHE A 824 -14.04 -7.09 13.48
N GLY A 825 -13.88 -7.44 12.20
CA GLY A 825 -12.58 -7.67 11.57
C GLY A 825 -11.63 -6.49 11.66
N VAL A 826 -12.10 -5.28 11.33
CA VAL A 826 -11.29 -4.05 11.41
C VAL A 826 -10.81 -3.79 12.84
N LYS A 827 -11.71 -3.91 13.82
CA LYS A 827 -11.37 -3.64 15.23
C LYS A 827 -10.45 -4.71 15.82
N VAL A 828 -10.69 -5.99 15.49
CA VAL A 828 -9.80 -7.11 15.88
C VAL A 828 -8.41 -6.88 15.29
N LYS A 829 -8.29 -6.52 14.00
CA LYS A 829 -6.99 -6.23 13.37
C LYS A 829 -6.24 -5.10 14.08
N ALA A 830 -6.90 -3.98 14.39
CA ALA A 830 -6.30 -2.86 15.11
C ALA A 830 -5.84 -3.25 16.53
N PHE A 831 -6.63 -4.06 17.23
CA PHE A 831 -6.28 -4.62 18.52
C PHE A 831 -5.04 -5.53 18.43
N MET A 832 -5.00 -6.46 17.47
CA MET A 832 -3.85 -7.36 17.26
C MET A 832 -2.55 -6.60 16.97
N GLN A 833 -2.61 -5.55 16.16
CA GLN A 833 -1.45 -4.70 15.88
C GLN A 833 -0.92 -4.02 17.14
N SER A 834 -1.82 -3.53 17.99
CA SER A 834 -1.45 -2.89 19.26
C SER A 834 -0.86 -3.89 20.25
N LEU A 835 -1.42 -5.09 20.29
CA LEU A 835 -0.92 -6.17 21.14
C LEU A 835 0.50 -6.55 20.73
N ASP A 836 0.77 -6.64 19.43
CA ASP A 836 2.13 -6.91 18.92
C ASP A 836 3.11 -5.80 19.32
N THR A 837 2.70 -4.53 19.28
CA THR A 837 3.53 -3.41 19.72
C THR A 837 3.92 -3.50 21.20
N VAL A 838 3.00 -3.91 22.09
CA VAL A 838 3.24 -3.94 23.54
C VAL A 838 3.89 -5.24 24.00
N LEU A 839 3.61 -6.38 23.35
CA LEU A 839 4.23 -7.67 23.70
C LEU A 839 5.75 -7.61 23.55
N PRO A 840 6.50 -8.26 24.46
CA PRO A 840 6.13 -9.25 25.47
C PRO A 840 5.97 -8.66 26.89
N ARG A 841 5.66 -7.36 27.03
CA ARG A 841 5.55 -6.74 28.35
C ARG A 841 4.42 -7.38 29.19
N PRO A 842 4.60 -7.54 30.52
CA PRO A 842 3.59 -8.16 31.37
C PRO A 842 2.21 -7.48 31.31
N GLU A 843 2.16 -6.18 31.08
CA GLU A 843 0.93 -5.39 30.99
C GLU A 843 0.07 -5.75 29.77
N ALA A 844 0.65 -6.38 28.74
CA ALA A 844 -0.09 -6.90 27.59
C ALA A 844 -0.72 -8.29 27.86
N LEU A 845 -0.23 -9.03 28.86
CA LEU A 845 -0.68 -10.39 29.15
C LEU A 845 -2.18 -10.53 29.45
N PRO A 846 -2.85 -9.59 30.14
CA PRO A 846 -4.28 -9.69 30.37
C PRO A 846 -5.10 -9.77 29.07
N PHE A 847 -4.54 -9.29 27.94
CA PHE A 847 -5.23 -9.22 26.65
C PHE A 847 -4.95 -10.42 25.75
N THR A 848 -3.96 -11.28 26.06
CA THR A 848 -3.57 -12.39 25.17
C THR A 848 -4.65 -13.48 25.10
N LYS A 849 -5.36 -13.74 26.20
CA LYS A 849 -6.49 -14.68 26.25
C LYS A 849 -7.60 -14.23 25.29
N ASP A 850 -8.01 -12.97 25.39
CA ASP A 850 -9.06 -12.42 24.53
C ASP A 850 -8.60 -12.32 23.07
N ALA A 851 -7.31 -12.07 22.83
CA ALA A 851 -6.76 -12.12 21.47
C ALA A 851 -6.88 -13.50 20.83
N LYS A 852 -6.55 -14.57 21.57
CA LYS A 852 -6.75 -15.95 21.10
C LYS A 852 -8.22 -16.22 20.76
N ALA A 853 -9.13 -15.85 21.66
CA ALA A 853 -10.57 -16.04 21.47
C ALA A 853 -11.09 -15.24 20.25
N LEU A 854 -10.77 -13.95 20.16
CA LEU A 854 -11.21 -13.08 19.06
C LEU A 854 -10.65 -13.53 17.71
N ALA A 855 -9.39 -13.99 17.66
CA ALA A 855 -8.79 -14.54 16.45
C ALA A 855 -9.49 -15.84 16.01
N MET A 856 -9.86 -16.69 16.97
CA MET A 856 -10.61 -17.93 16.70
C MET A 856 -12.03 -17.64 16.22
N ILE A 857 -12.75 -16.72 16.88
CA ILE A 857 -14.07 -16.23 16.43
C ILE A 857 -13.98 -15.71 15.00
N TYR A 858 -12.95 -14.90 14.70
CA TYR A 858 -12.73 -14.38 13.36
C TYR A 858 -12.47 -15.49 12.32
N ALA A 859 -11.61 -16.46 12.65
CA ALA A 859 -11.29 -17.58 11.77
C ALA A 859 -12.51 -18.49 11.51
N GLN A 860 -13.31 -18.76 12.54
CA GLN A 860 -14.54 -19.55 12.41
C GLN A 860 -15.63 -18.80 11.66
N ALA A 861 -15.85 -17.51 11.96
CA ALA A 861 -16.78 -16.68 11.19
C ALA A 861 -16.40 -16.67 9.70
N ARG A 862 -15.10 -16.58 9.39
CA ARG A 862 -14.61 -16.67 8.02
C ARG A 862 -14.92 -18.02 7.37
N ARG A 863 -14.72 -19.15 8.07
CA ARG A 863 -15.05 -20.49 7.56
C ARG A 863 -16.55 -20.65 7.32
N ARG A 864 -17.36 -20.14 8.26
CA ARG A 864 -18.82 -20.24 8.30
C ARG A 864 -19.49 -19.41 7.20
N TYR A 865 -19.09 -18.14 7.07
CA TYR A 865 -19.76 -17.14 6.23
C TYR A 865 -19.04 -16.85 4.91
N ARG A 866 -17.76 -17.24 4.79
CA ARG A 866 -16.98 -17.24 3.53
C ARG A 866 -16.76 -15.85 2.89
N ASP A 867 -16.98 -14.75 3.62
CA ASP A 867 -16.92 -13.36 3.13
C ASP A 867 -15.75 -12.54 3.73
N SER A 868 -15.04 -13.08 4.72
CA SER A 868 -14.03 -12.34 5.48
C SER A 868 -12.59 -12.61 4.98
N THR A 869 -11.74 -11.58 4.93
CA THR A 869 -10.34 -11.68 4.50
C THR A 869 -9.48 -12.45 5.52
N VAL A 870 -8.34 -13.01 5.09
CA VAL A 870 -7.41 -13.71 6.00
C VAL A 870 -6.83 -12.72 7.02
N LEU A 871 -7.01 -12.99 8.33
CA LEU A 871 -6.22 -12.34 9.37
C LEU A 871 -4.78 -12.85 9.24
N GLY A 872 -3.83 -12.07 8.69
CA GLY A 872 -2.51 -12.69 8.50
C GLY A 872 -1.35 -11.85 7.98
N LYS A 873 -1.53 -11.00 6.95
CA LYS A 873 -0.35 -10.31 6.37
C LYS A 873 0.14 -9.11 7.17
N ASP A 874 -0.76 -8.39 7.86
CA ASP A 874 -0.45 -7.12 8.54
C ASP A 874 -0.34 -7.23 10.08
N VAL A 875 -0.39 -8.45 10.63
CA VAL A 875 -0.23 -8.72 12.07
C VAL A 875 1.22 -9.15 12.32
N GLY A 876 1.86 -8.58 13.35
CA GLY A 876 3.27 -8.85 13.66
C GLY A 876 3.54 -10.30 14.06
N ALA A 877 4.81 -10.72 13.96
CA ALA A 877 5.21 -12.12 14.06
C ALA A 877 5.03 -12.72 15.47
N LYS A 878 4.92 -11.89 16.51
CA LYS A 878 4.69 -12.36 17.89
C LYS A 878 3.23 -12.76 18.06
N VAL A 879 2.31 -11.88 17.66
CA VAL A 879 0.86 -12.17 17.73
C VAL A 879 0.48 -13.27 16.74
N ARG A 880 1.07 -13.30 15.53
CA ARG A 880 0.79 -14.35 14.56
C ARG A 880 1.11 -15.75 15.10
N ARG A 881 2.29 -15.94 15.72
CA ARG A 881 2.64 -17.23 16.36
C ARG A 881 1.69 -17.61 17.48
N LEU A 882 1.34 -16.64 18.34
CA LEU A 882 0.40 -16.84 19.44
C LEU A 882 -0.98 -17.30 18.93
N ILE A 883 -1.41 -16.83 17.75
CA ILE A 883 -2.64 -17.23 17.09
C ILE A 883 -2.46 -18.60 16.41
N ASP A 884 -1.45 -18.77 15.56
CA ASP A 884 -1.25 -19.98 14.76
C ASP A 884 -1.09 -21.21 15.66
N GLU A 885 -0.30 -21.13 16.73
CA GLU A 885 -0.15 -22.23 17.71
C GLU A 885 -1.49 -22.58 18.38
N HIS A 886 -2.31 -21.58 18.69
CA HIS A 886 -3.61 -21.77 19.32
C HIS A 886 -4.68 -22.32 18.37
N VAL A 887 -4.75 -21.80 17.14
CA VAL A 887 -5.70 -22.22 16.11
C VAL A 887 -5.39 -23.64 15.63
N ILE A 888 -4.12 -23.99 15.46
CA ILE A 888 -3.68 -25.34 15.08
C ILE A 888 -3.94 -26.34 16.22
N SER A 889 -3.64 -26.01 17.48
CA SER A 889 -3.87 -26.90 18.63
C SER A 889 -5.35 -27.24 18.88
N LEU A 890 -6.28 -26.41 18.39
CA LEU A 890 -7.72 -26.62 18.48
C LEU A 890 -8.32 -27.29 17.23
N GLY A 891 -7.50 -27.82 16.33
CA GLY A 891 -7.96 -28.64 15.20
C GLY A 891 -8.53 -27.85 14.01
N VAL A 892 -8.35 -26.53 13.98
CA VAL A 892 -8.73 -25.68 12.83
C VAL A 892 -7.53 -25.64 11.88
N ASP A 893 -7.32 -26.71 11.11
CA ASP A 893 -6.31 -26.73 10.05
C ASP A 893 -6.81 -25.87 8.86
N PRO A 894 -6.12 -24.76 8.49
CA PRO A 894 -6.48 -23.93 7.35
C PRO A 894 -6.32 -24.63 5.98
N LYS A 895 -5.87 -25.90 5.95
CA LYS A 895 -5.65 -26.68 4.71
C LYS A 895 -6.82 -27.55 4.26
N ILE A 896 -7.91 -27.65 5.00
CA ILE A 896 -9.05 -28.47 4.53
C ILE A 896 -9.85 -27.66 3.50
N ALA A 897 -9.72 -28.06 2.24
CA ALA A 897 -10.45 -27.49 1.11
C ALA A 897 -11.97 -27.70 1.29
N PRO A 898 -12.81 -26.78 0.77
CA PRO A 898 -14.26 -26.93 0.80
C PRO A 898 -14.70 -28.21 0.07
N VAL A 899 -15.66 -28.92 0.65
CA VAL A 899 -16.18 -30.20 0.14
C VAL A 899 -17.60 -29.98 -0.37
N ALA A 900 -17.81 -30.33 -1.64
CA ALA A 900 -19.13 -30.29 -2.28
C ALA A 900 -20.03 -31.39 -1.70
N LEU A 901 -21.34 -31.19 -1.74
CA LEU A 901 -22.33 -32.18 -1.26
C LEU A 901 -22.16 -33.56 -1.92
N THR A 902 -21.72 -33.54 -3.19
CA THR A 902 -21.47 -34.67 -4.08
C THR A 902 -20.07 -35.28 -3.93
N ASP A 903 -19.25 -34.78 -3.02
CA ASP A 903 -17.91 -35.30 -2.79
C ASP A 903 -17.98 -36.65 -2.06
N ALA A 904 -17.25 -37.66 -2.56
CA ALA A 904 -17.22 -39.00 -1.98
C ALA A 904 -16.76 -39.01 -0.50
N GLN A 905 -16.12 -37.93 -0.04
CA GLN A 905 -15.64 -37.76 1.34
C GLN A 905 -16.62 -37.00 2.25
N PHE A 906 -17.76 -36.51 1.76
CA PHE A 906 -18.74 -35.75 2.56
C PHE A 906 -19.24 -36.56 3.77
N GLY A 907 -19.52 -37.85 3.57
CA GLY A 907 -19.90 -38.77 4.65
C GLY A 907 -18.81 -38.96 5.71
N GLN A 908 -17.53 -38.96 5.31
CA GLN A 908 -16.40 -39.04 6.25
C GLN A 908 -16.22 -37.75 7.05
N GLN A 909 -16.46 -36.58 6.44
CA GLN A 909 -16.40 -35.30 7.14
C GLN A 909 -17.55 -35.11 8.12
N LEU A 910 -18.77 -35.52 7.76
CA LEU A 910 -19.90 -35.54 8.69
C LEU A 910 -19.66 -36.51 9.85
N HIS A 911 -19.00 -37.64 9.59
CA HIS A 911 -18.55 -38.56 10.64
C HIS A 911 -17.49 -37.93 11.54
N GLN A 912 -16.54 -37.17 10.99
CA GLN A 912 -15.55 -36.41 11.76
C GLN A 912 -16.20 -35.30 12.60
N VAL A 913 -17.16 -34.55 12.06
CA VAL A 913 -17.89 -33.52 12.82
C VAL A 913 -18.72 -34.17 13.93
N ARG A 914 -19.35 -35.33 13.68
CA ARG A 914 -20.06 -36.12 14.70
C ARG A 914 -19.12 -36.68 15.79
N GLU A 915 -17.93 -37.16 15.42
CA GLU A 915 -16.92 -37.63 16.37
C GLU A 915 -16.29 -36.50 17.18
N GLN A 916 -16.00 -35.35 16.56
CA GLN A 916 -15.50 -34.16 17.24
C GLN A 916 -16.52 -33.60 18.23
N ALA A 917 -17.81 -33.63 17.86
CA ALA A 917 -18.90 -33.24 18.74
C ALA A 917 -19.08 -34.24 19.92
N ALA A 918 -18.81 -35.52 19.71
CA ALA A 918 -18.79 -36.53 20.78
C ALA A 918 -17.58 -36.39 21.72
N HIS A 919 -16.49 -35.76 21.28
CA HIS A 919 -15.28 -35.52 22.08
C HIS A 919 -15.40 -34.34 23.06
N TYR A 920 -16.41 -33.48 22.88
CA TYR A 920 -16.59 -32.23 23.65
C TYR A 920 -17.65 -32.30 24.76
N GLY A 921 -18.17 -33.48 25.13
CA GLY A 921 -19.11 -33.56 26.26
C GLY A 921 -19.52 -34.98 26.63
N VAL A 922 -18.86 -35.55 27.65
CA VAL A 922 -19.34 -36.78 28.30
C VAL A 922 -20.00 -36.50 29.66
N ASP A 923 -19.95 -35.26 30.16
CA ASP A 923 -20.33 -35.01 31.55
C ASP A 923 -21.70 -34.31 31.76
N ASN A 924 -22.37 -33.73 30.75
CA ASN A 924 -23.72 -33.12 30.91
C ASN A 924 -24.59 -33.09 29.63
N ALA A 925 -25.92 -33.10 29.81
CA ALA A 925 -26.93 -33.20 28.74
C ALA A 925 -27.04 -31.97 27.81
N GLU A 926 -26.66 -30.77 28.27
CA GLU A 926 -26.73 -29.52 27.47
C GLU A 926 -25.69 -29.48 26.33
N ASP A 927 -24.50 -30.07 26.53
CA ASP A 927 -23.42 -30.06 25.54
C ASP A 927 -23.71 -31.03 24.37
N GLY A 928 -24.41 -32.13 24.65
CA GLY A 928 -24.90 -33.07 23.63
C GLY A 928 -25.95 -32.46 22.71
N GLU A 929 -26.73 -31.48 23.18
CA GLU A 929 -27.73 -30.79 22.37
C GLU A 929 -27.08 -29.73 21.45
N LYS A 930 -26.07 -29.01 21.95
CA LYS A 930 -25.25 -28.07 21.15
C LYS A 930 -24.49 -28.78 20.03
N ALA A 931 -23.94 -29.96 20.31
CA ALA A 931 -23.30 -30.83 19.32
C ALA A 931 -24.24 -31.19 18.15
N LYS A 932 -25.46 -31.61 18.46
CA LYS A 932 -26.48 -31.96 17.45
C LYS A 932 -26.92 -30.74 16.64
N LYS A 933 -27.07 -29.58 17.30
CA LYS A 933 -27.37 -28.31 16.62
C LYS A 933 -26.28 -27.92 15.62
N ALA A 934 -25.00 -28.09 15.96
CA ALA A 934 -23.90 -27.80 15.05
C ALA A 934 -23.92 -28.71 13.80
N VAL A 935 -24.15 -30.02 14.00
CA VAL A 935 -24.29 -30.99 12.90
C VAL A 935 -25.47 -30.63 11.99
N ALA A 936 -26.64 -30.30 12.56
CA ALA A 936 -27.82 -29.89 11.80
C ALA A 936 -27.56 -28.60 11.00
N SER A 937 -26.88 -27.63 11.59
CA SER A 937 -26.52 -26.37 10.93
C SER A 937 -25.55 -26.58 9.77
N GLU A 938 -24.53 -27.44 9.90
CA GLU A 938 -23.62 -27.75 8.79
C GLU A 938 -24.35 -28.45 7.63
N MET A 939 -25.25 -29.39 7.96
CA MET A 939 -26.08 -30.08 6.97
C MET A 939 -27.03 -29.13 6.25
N GLU A 940 -27.70 -28.22 6.98
CA GLU A 940 -28.54 -27.17 6.40
C GLU A 940 -27.75 -26.33 5.41
N HIS A 941 -26.58 -25.83 5.82
CA HIS A 941 -25.78 -24.94 4.99
C HIS A 941 -25.21 -25.63 3.76
N ALA A 942 -24.84 -26.91 3.85
CA ALA A 942 -24.48 -27.71 2.69
C ALA A 942 -25.65 -27.76 1.70
N ILE A 943 -26.85 -28.15 2.15
CA ILE A 943 -28.04 -28.26 1.29
C ILE A 943 -28.38 -26.90 0.66
N ARG A 944 -28.38 -25.81 1.44
CA ARG A 944 -28.65 -24.45 0.93
C ARG A 944 -27.63 -24.02 -0.12
N SER A 945 -26.35 -24.34 0.08
CA SER A 945 -25.28 -24.05 -0.88
C SER A 945 -25.50 -24.81 -2.19
N HIS A 946 -25.84 -26.10 -2.10
CA HIS A 946 -26.08 -26.94 -3.28
C HIS A 946 -27.34 -26.53 -4.04
N VAL A 947 -28.43 -26.21 -3.33
CA VAL A 947 -29.66 -25.64 -3.90
C VAL A 947 -29.34 -24.34 -4.64
N THR A 948 -28.51 -23.47 -4.06
CA THR A 948 -28.12 -22.18 -4.70
C THR A 948 -27.26 -22.39 -5.94
N GLU A 949 -26.31 -23.32 -5.89
CA GLU A 949 -25.41 -23.63 -7.01
C GLU A 949 -26.14 -24.29 -8.18
N LYS A 950 -27.14 -25.14 -7.89
CA LYS A 950 -27.86 -25.93 -8.89
C LYS A 950 -29.24 -25.36 -9.25
N LEU A 951 -29.63 -24.22 -8.66
CA LEU A 951 -30.95 -23.61 -8.87
C LEU A 951 -31.26 -23.40 -10.36
N ASP A 952 -30.26 -22.93 -11.12
CA ASP A 952 -30.43 -22.64 -12.54
C ASP A 952 -30.56 -23.92 -13.40
N GLU A 953 -30.10 -25.09 -12.91
CA GLU A 953 -30.18 -26.38 -13.63
C GLU A 953 -31.58 -27.01 -13.55
N ASP A 954 -32.33 -26.82 -12.46
CA ASP A 954 -33.74 -27.21 -12.35
C ASP A 954 -34.48 -26.32 -11.33
N PRO A 955 -34.92 -25.11 -11.75
CA PRO A 955 -35.48 -24.11 -10.85
C PRO A 955 -36.71 -24.60 -10.09
N VAL A 956 -37.53 -25.46 -10.71
CA VAL A 956 -38.76 -25.97 -10.08
C VAL A 956 -38.43 -27.01 -9.01
N TYR A 957 -37.53 -27.95 -9.30
CA TYR A 957 -37.10 -28.96 -8.33
C TYR A 957 -36.37 -28.34 -7.14
N TYR A 958 -35.38 -27.48 -7.39
CA TYR A 958 -34.57 -26.88 -6.32
C TYR A 958 -35.34 -25.82 -5.52
N ALA A 959 -36.33 -25.14 -6.10
CA ALA A 959 -37.25 -24.30 -5.33
C ALA A 959 -38.10 -25.13 -4.35
N LYS A 960 -38.69 -26.26 -4.80
CA LYS A 960 -39.42 -27.18 -3.91
C LYS A 960 -38.52 -27.80 -2.85
N LEU A 961 -37.26 -28.11 -3.19
CA LEU A 961 -36.27 -28.62 -2.23
C LEU A 961 -35.92 -27.56 -1.18
N SER A 962 -35.82 -26.29 -1.59
CA SER A 962 -35.63 -25.14 -0.70
C SER A 962 -36.82 -24.94 0.24
N GLU A 963 -38.05 -25.04 -0.26
CA GLU A 963 -39.27 -25.00 0.54
C GLU A 963 -39.35 -26.16 1.53
N ARG A 964 -39.07 -27.40 1.08
CA ARG A 964 -39.02 -28.57 1.96
C ARG A 964 -37.94 -28.46 3.04
N LEU A 965 -36.76 -27.91 2.69
CA LEU A 965 -35.72 -27.60 3.67
C LEU A 965 -36.25 -26.60 4.70
N LYS A 966 -36.90 -25.53 4.26
CA LYS A 966 -37.50 -24.53 5.14
C LYS A 966 -38.56 -25.13 6.08
N ASP A 967 -39.46 -25.96 5.55
CA ASP A 967 -40.51 -26.63 6.34
C ASP A 967 -39.92 -27.60 7.38
N ILE A 968 -38.84 -28.30 7.04
CA ILE A 968 -38.11 -29.16 7.99
C ILE A 968 -37.49 -28.32 9.11
N LEU A 969 -36.87 -27.19 8.79
CA LEU A 969 -36.23 -26.31 9.78
C LEU A 969 -37.25 -25.67 10.72
N GLU A 970 -38.38 -25.20 10.17
CA GLU A 970 -39.46 -24.58 10.95
C GLU A 970 -40.25 -25.62 11.77
N GLY A 971 -40.53 -26.78 11.19
CA GLY A 971 -41.34 -27.84 11.81
C GLY A 971 -40.61 -28.68 12.86
N LEU A 972 -39.27 -28.79 12.77
CA LEU A 972 -38.46 -29.59 13.70
C LEU A 972 -37.54 -28.74 14.59
N ALA A 973 -37.82 -27.44 14.73
CA ALA A 973 -37.04 -26.53 15.58
C ALA A 973 -36.92 -27.07 17.02
N GLY A 974 -35.69 -27.27 17.49
CA GLY A 974 -35.40 -27.84 18.82
C GLY A 974 -35.47 -29.38 18.90
N GLN A 975 -35.81 -30.07 17.81
CA GLN A 975 -35.81 -31.54 17.72
C GLN A 975 -34.64 -32.02 16.84
N TRP A 976 -33.41 -31.80 17.31
CA TRP A 976 -32.20 -31.91 16.48
C TRP A 976 -31.94 -33.31 15.91
N ASP A 977 -32.26 -34.39 16.62
CA ASP A 977 -32.10 -35.76 16.09
C ASP A 977 -33.04 -36.02 14.91
N ALA A 978 -34.29 -35.56 15.00
CA ALA A 978 -35.27 -35.66 13.92
C ALA A 978 -34.89 -34.75 12.74
N MET A 979 -34.37 -33.55 13.01
CA MET A 979 -33.89 -32.62 12.00
C MET A 979 -32.69 -33.20 11.24
N ILE A 980 -31.69 -33.76 11.95
CA ILE A 980 -30.53 -34.41 11.31
C ILE A 980 -30.98 -35.57 10.42
N ALA A 981 -31.93 -36.41 10.87
CA ALA A 981 -32.45 -37.50 10.06
C ALA A 981 -33.18 -37.00 8.79
N ALA A 982 -33.98 -35.93 8.93
CA ALA A 982 -34.69 -35.32 7.81
C ALA A 982 -33.74 -34.66 6.80
N LEU A 983 -32.72 -33.93 7.28
CA LEU A 983 -31.69 -33.33 6.44
C LEU A 983 -30.84 -34.41 5.75
N GLN A 984 -30.52 -35.50 6.44
CA GLN A 984 -29.79 -36.64 5.84
C GLN A 984 -30.59 -37.25 4.68
N THR A 985 -31.91 -37.33 4.80
CA THR A 985 -32.77 -37.82 3.72
C THR A 985 -32.65 -36.95 2.47
N ILE A 986 -32.62 -35.62 2.63
CA ILE A 986 -32.40 -34.69 1.51
C ILE A 986 -31.00 -34.89 0.89
N ILE A 987 -29.97 -35.05 1.73
CA ILE A 987 -28.59 -35.26 1.28
C ILE A 987 -28.48 -36.57 0.47
N ASP A 988 -29.12 -37.65 0.93
CA ASP A 988 -29.10 -38.94 0.26
C ASP A 988 -29.88 -38.87 -1.08
N GLU A 989 -30.99 -38.15 -1.13
CA GLU A 989 -31.73 -37.86 -2.37
C GLU A 989 -30.86 -37.10 -3.38
N VAL A 990 -30.17 -36.03 -2.95
CA VAL A 990 -29.24 -35.26 -3.79
C VAL A 990 -28.07 -36.11 -4.29
N ASN A 991 -27.49 -36.94 -3.41
CA ASN A 991 -26.35 -37.79 -3.74
C ASN A 991 -26.70 -39.00 -4.61
N SER A 992 -27.97 -39.42 -4.63
CA SER A 992 -28.43 -40.46 -5.55
C SER A 992 -28.32 -40.05 -7.02
N GLY A 993 -28.15 -38.75 -7.30
CA GLY A 993 -28.03 -38.18 -8.65
C GLY A 993 -29.31 -38.24 -9.48
N SER A 994 -30.35 -38.93 -8.99
CA SER A 994 -31.66 -39.05 -9.62
C SER A 994 -32.55 -37.90 -9.16
N THR A 995 -33.16 -37.19 -10.11
CA THR A 995 -34.25 -36.24 -9.76
C THR A 995 -35.63 -36.91 -9.81
N ARG A 996 -35.74 -38.22 -10.07
CA ARG A 996 -37.02 -38.94 -10.25
C ARG A 996 -37.80 -39.25 -8.95
N HIS A 997 -37.61 -38.48 -7.89
CA HIS A 997 -38.22 -38.74 -6.57
C HIS A 997 -39.68 -38.23 -6.44
N GLU A 998 -40.22 -37.51 -7.43
CA GLU A 998 -41.65 -37.10 -7.46
C GLU A 998 -42.56 -38.21 -8.05
N GLU A 999 -43.64 -38.56 -7.36
CA GLU A 999 -44.69 -39.45 -7.89
C GLU A 999 -45.43 -38.81 -9.10
N GLY A 1000 -45.68 -39.60 -10.15
CA GLY A 1000 -46.41 -39.17 -11.34
C GLY A 1000 -45.57 -38.49 -12.43
N LEU A 1001 -44.23 -38.59 -12.37
CA LEU A 1001 -43.35 -38.16 -13.47
C LEU A 1001 -43.46 -39.09 -14.69
N PRO A 1002 -43.40 -38.55 -15.92
CA PRO A 1002 -43.43 -39.34 -17.14
C PRO A 1002 -42.10 -40.06 -17.38
N ASP A 1003 -42.14 -41.14 -18.16
CA ASP A 1003 -40.95 -41.91 -18.52
C ASP A 1003 -40.18 -41.26 -19.69
N VAL A 1004 -39.57 -40.11 -19.42
CA VAL A 1004 -38.72 -39.35 -20.36
C VAL A 1004 -37.26 -39.33 -19.87
N PRO A 1005 -36.26 -39.10 -20.75
CA PRO A 1005 -34.86 -39.06 -20.31
C PRO A 1005 -34.63 -38.01 -19.21
N GLU A 1006 -33.67 -38.23 -18.33
CA GLU A 1006 -33.48 -37.39 -17.14
C GLU A 1006 -33.15 -35.92 -17.48
N SER A 1007 -32.48 -35.68 -18.61
CA SER A 1007 -32.22 -34.32 -19.13
C SER A 1007 -33.50 -33.57 -19.57
N TYR A 1008 -34.62 -34.26 -19.76
CA TYR A 1008 -35.90 -33.68 -20.18
C TYR A 1008 -36.78 -33.30 -18.97
N LEU A 1009 -36.49 -33.84 -17.78
CA LEU A 1009 -37.30 -33.64 -16.59
C LEU A 1009 -37.36 -32.16 -16.12
N PRO A 1010 -36.27 -31.37 -16.14
CA PRO A 1010 -36.34 -29.95 -15.77
C PRO A 1010 -37.30 -29.16 -16.68
N PHE A 1011 -37.30 -29.48 -17.98
CA PHE A 1011 -38.18 -28.85 -18.97
C PHE A 1011 -39.63 -29.27 -18.77
N TYR A 1012 -39.89 -30.57 -18.57
CA TYR A 1012 -41.24 -31.07 -18.26
C TYR A 1012 -41.81 -30.42 -16.99
N ARG A 1013 -41.01 -30.31 -15.92
CA ARG A 1013 -41.44 -29.66 -14.67
C ARG A 1013 -41.81 -28.20 -14.89
N MET A 1014 -41.03 -27.47 -15.66
CA MET A 1014 -41.29 -26.07 -15.99
C MET A 1014 -42.58 -25.88 -16.79
N LEU A 1015 -42.85 -26.74 -17.78
CA LEU A 1015 -44.10 -26.73 -18.56
C LEU A 1015 -45.31 -27.12 -17.72
N ARG A 1016 -45.17 -28.16 -16.88
CA ARG A 1016 -46.23 -28.60 -15.95
C ARG A 1016 -46.58 -27.48 -14.96
N GLU A 1017 -45.58 -26.82 -14.38
CA GLU A 1017 -45.79 -25.70 -13.45
C GLU A 1017 -46.49 -24.53 -14.16
N ALA A 1018 -46.11 -24.20 -15.39
CA ALA A 1018 -46.76 -23.15 -16.15
C ALA A 1018 -48.24 -23.46 -16.48
N LYS A 1019 -48.56 -24.73 -16.77
CA LYS A 1019 -49.92 -25.15 -17.16
C LYS A 1019 -50.84 -25.43 -15.97
N CYS A 1020 -50.34 -26.20 -15.01
CA CYS A 1020 -51.13 -26.77 -13.92
C CYS A 1020 -50.77 -26.20 -12.55
N GLY A 1021 -49.68 -25.43 -12.44
CA GLY A 1021 -49.08 -25.10 -11.15
C GLY A 1021 -48.78 -26.37 -10.35
N GLY A 1022 -49.23 -26.39 -9.09
CA GLY A 1022 -49.12 -27.56 -8.21
C GLY A 1022 -50.15 -28.68 -8.42
N ALA A 1023 -51.08 -28.58 -9.37
CA ALA A 1023 -52.11 -29.59 -9.60
C ALA A 1023 -51.64 -30.74 -10.52
N GLN A 1024 -52.14 -31.97 -10.30
CA GLN A 1024 -51.89 -33.11 -11.18
C GLN A 1024 -52.62 -32.92 -12.52
N PRO A 1025 -51.93 -33.02 -13.67
CA PRO A 1025 -52.59 -32.96 -14.98
C PRO A 1025 -53.49 -34.19 -15.18
N ASP A 1026 -54.60 -34.03 -15.91
CA ASP A 1026 -55.35 -35.18 -16.40
C ASP A 1026 -54.56 -35.94 -17.48
N LEU A 1027 -55.00 -37.16 -17.82
CA LEU A 1027 -54.27 -38.04 -18.74
C LEU A 1027 -54.05 -37.42 -20.13
N ALA A 1028 -54.98 -36.59 -20.61
CA ALA A 1028 -54.87 -35.93 -21.91
C ALA A 1028 -53.81 -34.81 -21.85
N THR A 1029 -53.92 -33.92 -20.86
CA THR A 1029 -52.97 -32.82 -20.64
C THR A 1029 -51.57 -33.34 -20.35
N GLN A 1030 -51.45 -34.44 -19.60
CA GLN A 1030 -50.18 -35.09 -19.32
C GLN A 1030 -49.52 -35.61 -20.61
N SER A 1031 -50.28 -36.28 -21.49
CA SER A 1031 -49.79 -36.74 -22.78
C SER A 1031 -49.31 -35.57 -23.65
N ASP A 1032 -50.05 -34.47 -23.69
CA ASP A 1032 -49.70 -33.29 -24.49
C ASP A 1032 -48.45 -32.58 -23.97
N LEU A 1033 -48.29 -32.47 -22.64
CA LEU A 1033 -47.09 -31.91 -22.01
C LEU A 1033 -45.83 -32.75 -22.26
N ILE A 1034 -45.96 -34.08 -22.27
CA ILE A 1034 -44.85 -34.98 -22.60
C ILE A 1034 -44.41 -34.75 -24.05
N GLN A 1035 -45.35 -34.79 -25.00
CA GLN A 1035 -45.04 -34.59 -26.42
C GLN A 1035 -44.44 -33.20 -26.69
N LEU A 1036 -44.95 -32.16 -26.03
CA LEU A 1036 -44.39 -30.82 -26.14
C LEU A 1036 -42.96 -30.76 -25.55
N THR A 1037 -42.72 -31.39 -24.40
CA THR A 1037 -41.37 -31.45 -23.81
C THR A 1037 -40.39 -32.14 -24.76
N GLU A 1038 -40.77 -33.28 -25.33
CA GLU A 1038 -39.92 -34.02 -26.27
C GLU A 1038 -39.56 -33.17 -27.50
N HIS A 1039 -40.54 -32.46 -28.07
CA HIS A 1039 -40.32 -31.59 -29.22
C HIS A 1039 -39.43 -30.39 -28.89
N LEU A 1040 -39.68 -29.70 -27.76
CA LEU A 1040 -38.90 -28.53 -27.36
C LEU A 1040 -37.46 -28.92 -27.05
N VAL A 1041 -37.26 -29.96 -26.24
CA VAL A 1041 -35.90 -30.40 -25.86
C VAL A 1041 -35.14 -30.93 -27.06
N ALA A 1042 -35.78 -31.66 -27.98
CA ALA A 1042 -35.13 -32.11 -29.21
C ALA A 1042 -34.66 -30.93 -30.08
N HIS A 1043 -35.48 -29.86 -30.18
CA HIS A 1043 -35.11 -28.66 -30.92
C HIS A 1043 -33.98 -27.88 -30.23
N ILE A 1044 -34.08 -27.67 -28.92
CA ILE A 1044 -33.05 -27.03 -28.10
C ILE A 1044 -31.72 -27.79 -28.21
N SER A 1045 -31.72 -29.11 -28.01
CA SER A 1045 -30.52 -29.94 -28.12
C SER A 1045 -29.89 -29.90 -29.51
N HIS A 1046 -30.69 -29.74 -30.57
CA HIS A 1046 -30.16 -29.56 -31.92
C HIS A 1046 -29.40 -28.24 -32.07
N GLU A 1047 -30.01 -27.13 -31.65
CA GLU A 1047 -29.43 -25.79 -31.77
C GLU A 1047 -28.20 -25.61 -30.87
N VAL A 1048 -28.28 -26.09 -29.63
CA VAL A 1048 -27.24 -25.95 -28.59
C VAL A 1048 -25.97 -26.75 -28.91
N LYS A 1049 -26.05 -27.81 -29.74
CA LYS A 1049 -24.86 -28.53 -30.27
C LYS A 1049 -23.98 -27.65 -31.17
N THR A 1050 -24.45 -26.48 -31.57
CA THR A 1050 -23.63 -25.50 -32.29
C THR A 1050 -22.53 -24.96 -31.36
N PRO A 1051 -21.24 -25.05 -31.73
CA PRO A 1051 -20.16 -24.52 -30.90
C PRO A 1051 -20.38 -23.05 -30.58
N SER A 1052 -20.20 -22.67 -29.31
CA SER A 1052 -20.38 -21.30 -28.82
C SER A 1052 -21.79 -20.74 -28.97
N PHE A 1053 -22.84 -21.59 -29.03
CA PHE A 1053 -24.24 -21.16 -29.19
C PHE A 1053 -24.66 -20.07 -28.20
N TRP A 1054 -24.24 -20.17 -26.94
CA TRP A 1054 -24.59 -19.23 -25.86
C TRP A 1054 -23.75 -17.96 -25.79
N GLU A 1055 -22.77 -17.78 -26.69
CA GLU A 1055 -21.94 -16.57 -26.69
C GLU A 1055 -22.73 -15.36 -27.22
N PRO A 1056 -22.46 -14.14 -26.72
CA PRO A 1056 -23.22 -12.94 -27.09
C PRO A 1056 -23.26 -12.68 -28.60
N HIS A 1057 -22.24 -13.09 -29.35
CA HIS A 1057 -22.16 -12.91 -30.81
C HIS A 1057 -23.13 -13.81 -31.60
N ARG A 1058 -23.76 -14.80 -30.96
CA ARG A 1058 -24.79 -15.67 -31.54
C ARG A 1058 -26.20 -15.27 -31.14
N ARG A 1059 -26.39 -14.05 -30.62
CA ARG A 1059 -27.71 -13.52 -30.20
C ARG A 1059 -28.82 -13.72 -31.26
N PRO A 1060 -28.60 -13.49 -32.58
CA PRO A 1060 -29.64 -13.75 -33.57
C PRO A 1060 -30.08 -15.23 -33.66
N MET A 1061 -29.17 -16.18 -33.37
CA MET A 1061 -29.51 -17.61 -33.32
C MET A 1061 -30.27 -17.96 -32.03
N GLN A 1062 -29.92 -17.32 -30.92
CA GLN A 1062 -30.66 -17.46 -29.66
C GLN A 1062 -32.07 -16.87 -29.78
N GLU A 1063 -32.21 -15.72 -30.44
CA GLU A 1063 -33.52 -15.09 -30.75
C GLU A 1063 -34.33 -15.95 -31.72
N ALA A 1064 -33.69 -16.60 -32.71
CA ALA A 1064 -34.36 -17.56 -33.59
C ALA A 1064 -34.84 -18.81 -32.83
N LEU A 1065 -34.04 -19.31 -31.87
CA LEU A 1065 -34.47 -20.38 -30.97
C LEU A 1065 -35.64 -19.92 -30.10
N GLU A 1066 -35.57 -18.75 -29.47
CA GLU A 1066 -36.67 -18.17 -28.67
C GLU A 1066 -37.96 -18.08 -29.50
N GLN A 1067 -37.88 -17.58 -30.74
CA GLN A 1067 -39.02 -17.51 -31.64
C GLN A 1067 -39.57 -18.90 -32.00
N ALA A 1068 -38.71 -19.87 -32.29
CA ALA A 1068 -39.14 -21.23 -32.59
C ALA A 1068 -39.81 -21.92 -31.39
N LEU A 1069 -39.28 -21.72 -30.18
CA LEU A 1069 -39.90 -22.22 -28.95
C LEU A 1069 -41.27 -21.57 -28.71
N PHE A 1070 -41.40 -20.27 -28.97
CA PHE A 1070 -42.66 -19.55 -28.88
C PHE A 1070 -43.71 -20.13 -29.84
N GLU A 1071 -43.36 -20.35 -31.11
CA GLU A 1071 -44.24 -20.94 -32.12
C GLU A 1071 -44.65 -22.38 -31.75
N LEU A 1072 -43.70 -23.22 -31.31
CA LEU A 1072 -43.97 -24.60 -30.89
C LEU A 1072 -44.94 -24.70 -29.71
N ILE A 1073 -44.86 -23.76 -28.75
CA ILE A 1073 -45.77 -23.71 -27.61
C ILE A 1073 -47.14 -23.18 -28.03
N LEU A 1074 -47.17 -22.14 -28.88
CA LEU A 1074 -48.40 -21.53 -29.39
C LEU A 1074 -49.24 -22.52 -30.20
N ASP A 1075 -48.62 -23.31 -31.07
CA ASP A 1075 -49.29 -24.28 -31.94
C ASP A 1075 -49.98 -25.43 -31.18
N ARG A 1076 -49.62 -25.66 -29.92
CA ARG A 1076 -50.22 -26.70 -29.07
C ARG A 1076 -51.46 -26.24 -28.32
N ASP A 1077 -51.76 -24.94 -28.28
CA ASP A 1077 -52.89 -24.34 -27.55
C ASP A 1077 -52.98 -24.79 -26.07
N LEU A 1078 -51.83 -25.06 -25.46
CA LEU A 1078 -51.75 -25.55 -24.07
C LEU A 1078 -51.72 -24.40 -23.06
N LEU A 1079 -51.15 -23.24 -23.39
CA LEU A 1079 -50.97 -22.11 -22.47
C LEU A 1079 -51.63 -20.84 -23.01
N ALA A 1080 -52.04 -19.94 -22.11
CA ALA A 1080 -52.55 -18.65 -22.53
C ALA A 1080 -51.43 -17.82 -23.19
N PHE A 1081 -51.77 -17.02 -24.21
CA PHE A 1081 -50.79 -16.29 -25.02
C PHE A 1081 -49.82 -15.42 -24.19
N ASP A 1082 -50.32 -14.77 -23.14
CA ASP A 1082 -49.55 -13.92 -22.22
C ASP A 1082 -48.58 -14.70 -21.31
N GLN A 1083 -48.71 -16.03 -21.24
CA GLN A 1083 -47.84 -16.91 -20.45
C GLN A 1083 -46.69 -17.51 -21.27
N ILE A 1084 -46.76 -17.45 -22.61
CA ILE A 1084 -45.81 -18.14 -23.49
C ILE A 1084 -44.46 -17.42 -23.51
N GLU A 1085 -44.44 -16.09 -23.70
CA GLU A 1085 -43.19 -15.31 -23.79
C GLU A 1085 -42.34 -15.40 -22.51
N PRO A 1086 -42.89 -15.22 -21.29
CA PRO A 1086 -42.12 -15.41 -20.05
C PRO A 1086 -41.64 -16.85 -19.84
N LEU A 1087 -42.35 -17.85 -20.39
CA LEU A 1087 -41.96 -19.24 -20.31
C LEU A 1087 -40.81 -19.56 -21.26
N VAL A 1088 -40.82 -18.99 -22.48
CA VAL A 1088 -39.72 -19.12 -23.45
C VAL A 1088 -38.41 -18.58 -22.88
N ASP A 1089 -38.43 -17.42 -22.22
CA ASP A 1089 -37.26 -16.86 -21.54
C ASP A 1089 -36.70 -17.82 -20.48
N LYS A 1090 -37.58 -18.41 -19.67
CA LYS A 1090 -37.18 -19.39 -18.64
C LYS A 1090 -36.64 -20.68 -19.25
N LEU A 1091 -37.23 -21.18 -20.34
CA LEU A 1091 -36.77 -22.37 -21.05
C LEU A 1091 -35.40 -22.14 -21.70
N ARG A 1092 -35.13 -20.94 -22.22
CA ARG A 1092 -33.81 -20.55 -22.71
C ARG A 1092 -32.76 -20.55 -21.59
N ASP A 1093 -33.07 -19.92 -20.46
CA ASP A 1093 -32.14 -19.84 -19.33
C ASP A 1093 -31.86 -21.25 -18.76
N LEU A 1094 -32.88 -22.10 -18.70
CA LEU A 1094 -32.78 -23.51 -18.33
C LEU A 1094 -31.92 -24.32 -19.33
N ALA A 1095 -32.09 -24.08 -20.63
CA ALA A 1095 -31.27 -24.69 -21.68
C ALA A 1095 -29.80 -24.29 -21.58
N LYS A 1096 -29.53 -23.02 -21.25
CA LYS A 1096 -28.18 -22.50 -21.04
C LYS A 1096 -27.51 -23.14 -19.84
N ALA A 1097 -28.23 -23.28 -18.73
CA ALA A 1097 -27.73 -23.94 -17.52
C ALA A 1097 -27.46 -25.44 -17.73
N ASN A 1098 -28.23 -26.11 -18.61
CA ASN A 1098 -28.09 -27.55 -18.89
C ASN A 1098 -27.37 -27.88 -20.21
N SER A 1099 -26.70 -26.91 -20.86
CA SER A 1099 -26.08 -27.06 -22.19
C SER A 1099 -25.24 -28.34 -22.33
N TYR A 1100 -24.35 -28.59 -21.36
CA TYR A 1100 -23.49 -29.78 -21.35
C TYR A 1100 -24.26 -31.11 -21.33
N LYS A 1101 -25.39 -31.19 -20.62
CA LYS A 1101 -26.22 -32.40 -20.56
C LYS A 1101 -27.01 -32.58 -21.87
N LEU A 1102 -27.46 -31.48 -22.46
CA LEU A 1102 -28.22 -31.47 -23.71
C LEU A 1102 -27.35 -31.76 -24.95
N GLU A 1103 -26.06 -31.45 -24.89
CA GLU A 1103 -25.07 -31.79 -25.92
C GLU A 1103 -24.78 -33.30 -25.96
N GLN A 1104 -24.92 -34.00 -24.84
CA GLN A 1104 -24.68 -35.44 -24.71
C GLN A 1104 -25.90 -36.33 -24.99
N SER A 1105 -27.11 -35.78 -24.86
CA SER A 1105 -28.38 -36.40 -25.25
C SER A 1105 -28.65 -36.29 -26.75
#